data_AF-A0A523DJT8-F1
#
_entry.id   AF-A0A523DJT8-F1
#
_cell.length_a   1.000
_cell.length_b   1.000
_cell.length_c   1.000
_cell.angle_alpha   90.00
_cell.angle_beta   90.00
_cell.angle_gamma   90.00
#
_symmetry.space_group_name_H-M   'P 1'
#
loop_
_entity.id
_entity.type
_entity.pdbx_description
1 polymer ?
#
loop_
_entity_poly.entity_id
_entity_poly.type
_entity_poly.pdbx_seq_one_letter_code
_entity_poly.pdbx_strand_id
1 'polypeptide(L)'
;MPRTLHDGREPMGIIGASSIQSVSAKEDPHMRPRPTFCMTVAVFVLAASAAVAQQGAVDGEWRSFAGDLGSTKYSALDQIDADNVDTLRVAWRRPLVDAAYLAVDPELRFSNVSLAAPLIVDGVGYVPNAIGLVEAFDIGTGETLWGQQPFGGPDELRGTGIRGVAYWTDGTSARILVHRGEYLYALDPETGETFPDFGDGGRVDLTVGLGEGARYRWGSVPMVVRDVVVVGQSMSDTFETKEAIRGDVRAFDVRTGALRWQFHTIPQAGEFGTDSWEDDAWEYSGHAPVWSLFSADAELGYIYMPVTSPTNDMYGGHRGGDNLFGQSLVCVDAETGERVWHFQLVHHGLWDYDPPTAPILMDITVDGRSIKAVAQLTKQAFVFVFDRATGEPVWPIEERPVPQSGSPGERTSRTQPFPTRPPAFDRQGATEDNLIDFTPELRAEAIAITNRYVTGPLFTPPSIRGDGPNDTRGTIQLPGSQGGADVQGGAFDPETGILYIPSITAPFVADIVEGNPDRTNLRYVKGSRQWIGGPRGLPLFKPPYGRVTAIDMNRGEIVWMTANGDGPRHHPAIRHLNLGPLGTPGRPAPLLTRTLLFLGEGSTNRPGGARVMDGMPPEIVTNAGGRWFRAYDKATGDVVWQTELPAGTIAPPVTYMFEGKQYLLVSSGDVNTPGQLLAFTLP
;
A
#
# COMPACT_ATOMS: atom_id res chain seq x y z
N MET A 1 -45.36 -33.08 4.94
CA MET A 1 -46.46 -34.07 5.08
C MET A 1 -47.80 -33.35 4.86
N PRO A 2 -48.86 -34.03 4.35
CA PRO A 2 -49.49 -33.50 3.13
C PRO A 2 -51.03 -33.38 3.13
N ARG A 3 -51.58 -32.76 2.07
CA ARG A 3 -52.92 -33.08 1.52
C ARG A 3 -53.04 -32.72 0.02
N THR A 4 -53.35 -33.74 -0.80
CA THR A 4 -54.21 -33.75 -2.03
C THR A 4 -53.91 -32.77 -3.19
N LEU A 5 -53.51 -33.20 -4.41
CA LEU A 5 -54.27 -33.91 -5.50
C LEU A 5 -55.37 -33.03 -6.13
N HIS A 6 -55.63 -32.92 -7.45
CA HIS A 6 -55.23 -33.55 -8.75
C HIS A 6 -55.53 -32.48 -9.86
N ASP A 7 -55.15 -32.47 -11.16
CA ASP A 7 -54.30 -33.22 -12.13
C ASP A 7 -53.97 -32.19 -13.29
N GLY A 8 -53.27 -32.42 -14.41
CA GLY A 8 -52.56 -33.57 -14.98
C GLY A 8 -52.33 -33.48 -16.52
N ARG A 9 -51.41 -34.31 -17.03
CA ARG A 9 -51.18 -34.75 -18.45
C ARG A 9 -50.52 -33.82 -19.50
N GLU A 10 -49.27 -34.19 -19.80
CA GLU A 10 -48.49 -34.13 -21.06
C GLU A 10 -49.13 -34.90 -22.26
N PRO A 11 -48.59 -34.97 -23.53
CA PRO A 11 -47.15 -35.08 -23.90
C PRO A 11 -46.58 -34.58 -25.28
N MET A 12 -45.24 -34.48 -25.33
CA MET A 12 -44.25 -34.90 -26.38
C MET A 12 -44.41 -34.68 -27.91
N GLY A 13 -43.44 -33.94 -28.50
CA GLY A 13 -42.68 -34.31 -29.73
C GLY A 13 -43.31 -34.10 -31.13
N ILE A 14 -42.61 -34.30 -32.28
CA ILE A 14 -41.15 -34.41 -32.57
C ILE A 14 -40.88 -34.29 -34.11
N ILE A 15 -39.71 -33.73 -34.53
CA ILE A 15 -39.05 -33.81 -35.88
C ILE A 15 -39.78 -33.29 -37.15
N GLY A 16 -39.03 -32.63 -38.06
CA GLY A 16 -39.39 -32.45 -39.49
C GLY A 16 -38.47 -31.50 -40.26
N ALA A 17 -38.01 -31.85 -41.47
CA ALA A 17 -37.10 -31.02 -42.29
C ALA A 17 -37.26 -31.25 -43.83
N SER A 18 -36.68 -30.33 -44.63
CA SER A 18 -36.24 -30.48 -46.04
C SER A 18 -37.00 -29.75 -47.18
N SER A 19 -36.22 -28.90 -47.90
CA SER A 19 -36.06 -28.76 -49.37
C SER A 19 -37.05 -28.09 -50.36
N ILE A 20 -36.67 -26.87 -50.80
CA ILE A 20 -36.47 -26.30 -52.18
C ILE A 20 -37.56 -26.35 -53.30
N GLN A 21 -37.61 -25.24 -54.06
CA GLN A 21 -38.08 -24.99 -55.46
C GLN A 21 -39.49 -24.38 -55.66
N SER A 22 -39.77 -23.51 -56.65
CA SER A 22 -38.96 -22.55 -57.46
C SER A 22 -39.91 -21.65 -58.33
N VAL A 23 -39.40 -20.66 -59.10
CA VAL A 23 -39.80 -20.23 -60.49
C VAL A 23 -39.57 -18.72 -60.81
N SER A 24 -39.00 -18.45 -62.00
CA SER A 24 -38.94 -17.25 -62.89
C SER A 24 -39.16 -15.81 -62.33
N ALA A 25 -38.35 -14.75 -62.59
CA ALA A 25 -37.36 -14.37 -63.63
C ALA A 25 -37.88 -13.67 -64.92
N LYS A 26 -37.24 -12.52 -65.26
CA LYS A 26 -37.09 -11.75 -66.54
C LYS A 26 -36.23 -10.50 -66.20
N GLU A 27 -35.00 -10.31 -66.70
CA GLU A 27 -34.54 -9.87 -68.04
C GLU A 27 -34.92 -8.40 -68.37
N ASP A 28 -34.00 -7.41 -68.26
CA ASP A 28 -32.91 -6.95 -69.19
C ASP A 28 -33.43 -5.77 -70.10
N PRO A 29 -32.66 -4.99 -70.91
CA PRO A 29 -31.21 -5.04 -71.24
C PRO A 29 -30.44 -3.69 -71.42
N HIS A 30 -29.16 -3.81 -71.83
CA HIS A 30 -28.28 -2.82 -72.52
C HIS A 30 -27.49 -1.75 -71.69
N MET A 31 -26.24 -1.36 -72.03
CA MET A 31 -25.19 -1.95 -72.91
C MET A 31 -23.77 -1.37 -72.63
N ARG A 32 -22.78 -2.26 -72.37
CA ARG A 32 -21.41 -2.37 -72.99
C ARG A 32 -20.41 -1.15 -73.03
N PRO A 33 -19.08 -1.38 -73.17
CA PRO A 33 -18.23 -2.44 -72.58
C PRO A 33 -16.74 -2.05 -72.27
N ARG A 34 -15.99 -3.04 -71.75
CA ARG A 34 -14.52 -3.27 -71.81
C ARG A 34 -13.59 -2.65 -70.74
N PRO A 35 -12.41 -3.28 -70.47
CA PRO A 35 -11.80 -3.24 -69.14
C PRO A 35 -10.31 -2.82 -69.10
N THR A 36 -9.84 -2.45 -67.92
CA THR A 36 -8.41 -2.53 -67.55
C THR A 36 -8.25 -3.11 -66.15
N PHE A 37 -7.22 -3.91 -65.96
CA PHE A 37 -6.84 -4.59 -64.72
C PHE A 37 -6.21 -3.58 -63.74
N CYS A 38 -6.78 -3.43 -62.54
CA CYS A 38 -6.12 -2.77 -61.41
C CYS A 38 -6.11 -3.72 -60.20
N MET A 39 -4.91 -3.98 -59.69
CA MET A 39 -4.63 -5.02 -58.71
C MET A 39 -4.70 -4.44 -57.29
N THR A 40 -5.91 -4.21 -56.79
CA THR A 40 -6.09 -3.74 -55.40
C THR A 40 -5.82 -4.88 -54.43
N VAL A 41 -4.56 -5.02 -54.01
CA VAL A 41 -4.19 -5.83 -52.85
C VAL A 41 -4.88 -5.24 -51.64
N ALA A 42 -5.94 -5.90 -51.17
CA ALA A 42 -6.57 -5.59 -49.90
C ALA A 42 -5.60 -6.01 -48.78
N VAL A 43 -4.71 -5.10 -48.41
CA VAL A 43 -3.85 -5.27 -47.24
C VAL A 43 -4.75 -5.34 -46.02
N PHE A 44 -4.96 -6.56 -45.51
CA PHE A 44 -5.38 -6.75 -44.13
C PHE A 44 -4.25 -6.21 -43.26
N VAL A 45 -4.31 -4.91 -42.98
CA VAL A 45 -3.54 -4.32 -41.90
C VAL A 45 -4.07 -4.97 -40.64
N LEU A 46 -3.33 -5.97 -40.13
CA LEU A 46 -3.40 -6.31 -38.72
C LEU A 46 -2.90 -5.10 -37.94
N ALA A 47 -3.81 -4.13 -37.77
CA ALA A 47 -3.88 -3.36 -36.55
C ALA A 47 -4.22 -4.36 -35.45
N ALA A 48 -3.19 -5.10 -35.01
CA ALA A 48 -3.07 -5.39 -33.61
C ALA A 48 -3.02 -4.02 -32.94
N SER A 49 -4.19 -3.50 -32.58
CA SER A 49 -4.29 -2.51 -31.53
C SER A 49 -3.65 -3.17 -30.33
N ALA A 50 -2.39 -2.80 -30.06
CA ALA A 50 -1.86 -2.97 -28.73
C ALA A 50 -2.91 -2.34 -27.81
N ALA A 51 -3.49 -3.13 -26.92
CA ALA A 51 -4.17 -2.57 -25.78
C ALA A 51 -3.07 -1.85 -25.00
N VAL A 52 -2.91 -0.56 -25.27
CA VAL A 52 -2.01 0.31 -24.50
C VAL A 52 -2.44 0.11 -23.06
N ALA A 53 -1.55 -0.43 -22.23
CA ALA A 53 -1.91 -0.81 -20.88
C ALA A 53 -2.51 0.40 -20.18
N GLN A 54 -3.78 0.33 -19.79
CA GLN A 54 -4.53 1.42 -19.15
C GLN A 54 -4.09 1.62 -17.67
N GLN A 55 -2.89 1.12 -17.35
CA GLN A 55 -2.28 0.82 -16.07
C GLN A 55 -0.77 0.86 -16.27
N GLY A 56 -0.06 1.51 -15.34
CA GLY A 56 1.35 1.86 -15.45
C GLY A 56 1.60 3.34 -15.76
N ALA A 57 2.85 3.74 -15.56
CA ALA A 57 3.33 5.07 -15.88
C ALA A 57 3.42 5.29 -17.41
N VAL A 58 2.77 6.34 -17.89
CA VAL A 58 2.53 6.62 -19.33
C VAL A 58 3.60 7.53 -19.93
N ASP A 59 3.75 7.47 -21.27
CA ASP A 59 4.59 8.38 -22.10
C ASP A 59 6.07 8.49 -21.70
N GLY A 60 6.55 7.60 -20.83
CA GLY A 60 7.91 7.65 -20.27
C GLY A 60 8.03 8.59 -19.07
N GLU A 61 6.92 9.05 -18.50
CA GLU A 61 6.88 9.94 -17.34
C GLU A 61 6.46 9.19 -16.06
N TRP A 62 6.37 9.90 -14.93
CA TRP A 62 5.92 9.34 -13.64
C TRP A 62 4.96 10.32 -12.96
N ARG A 63 3.79 10.51 -13.59
CA ARG A 63 2.83 11.60 -13.28
C ARG A 63 1.99 11.35 -12.00
N SER A 64 2.28 10.30 -11.23
CA SER A 64 1.60 9.96 -9.96
C SER A 64 2.54 9.20 -9.02
N PHE A 65 2.31 9.27 -7.70
CA PHE A 65 3.21 8.71 -6.67
C PHE A 65 3.68 7.27 -6.95
N ALA A 66 2.78 6.43 -7.45
CA ALA A 66 3.02 5.02 -7.76
C ALA A 66 2.91 4.73 -9.28
N GLY A 67 3.36 5.68 -10.12
CA GLY A 67 3.33 5.61 -11.58
C GLY A 67 1.99 6.05 -12.16
N ASP A 68 0.90 5.53 -11.61
CA ASP A 68 -0.49 5.83 -11.98
C ASP A 68 -1.40 6.06 -10.75
N LEU A 69 -2.68 6.35 -10.99
CA LEU A 69 -3.72 6.40 -9.96
C LEU A 69 -4.10 5.00 -9.43
N GLY A 70 -3.79 3.95 -10.19
CA GLY A 70 -4.04 2.54 -9.85
C GLY A 70 -3.04 1.96 -8.84
N SER A 71 -1.97 2.68 -8.52
CA SER A 71 -0.85 2.26 -7.67
C SER A 71 -0.07 1.04 -8.16
N THR A 72 0.02 0.82 -9.48
CA THR A 72 0.71 -0.34 -10.08
C THR A 72 2.23 -0.34 -9.90
N LYS A 73 2.87 0.84 -9.77
CA LYS A 73 4.33 1.04 -9.80
C LYS A 73 5.02 0.43 -11.02
N TYR A 74 4.28 0.30 -12.12
CA TYR A 74 4.78 -0.20 -13.39
C TYR A 74 5.24 0.95 -14.30
N SER A 75 6.21 0.67 -15.17
CA SER A 75 6.51 1.49 -16.34
C SER A 75 6.82 0.60 -17.54
N ALA A 76 6.25 0.94 -18.70
CA ALA A 76 6.46 0.21 -19.94
C ALA A 76 7.86 0.39 -20.55
N LEU A 77 8.75 1.19 -19.93
CA LEU A 77 10.11 1.43 -20.43
C LEU A 77 11.00 0.17 -20.32
N ASP A 78 11.70 -0.16 -21.41
CA ASP A 78 12.50 -1.37 -21.57
C ASP A 78 13.95 -1.14 -22.04
N GLN A 79 14.46 0.10 -22.04
CA GLN A 79 15.87 0.34 -22.40
C GLN A 79 16.85 -0.29 -21.40
N ILE A 80 16.50 -0.34 -20.12
CA ILE A 80 17.30 -0.99 -19.08
C ILE A 80 16.82 -2.43 -18.93
N ASP A 81 17.67 -3.39 -19.25
CA ASP A 81 17.34 -4.83 -19.30
C ASP A 81 18.44 -5.70 -18.66
N ALA A 82 18.24 -7.02 -18.62
CA ALA A 82 19.19 -7.96 -18.02
C ALA A 82 20.54 -8.07 -18.77
N ASP A 83 20.61 -7.66 -20.05
CA ASP A 83 21.83 -7.67 -20.86
C ASP A 83 22.68 -6.38 -20.69
N ASN A 84 22.10 -5.30 -20.12
CA ASN A 84 22.76 -3.99 -20.03
C ASN A 84 22.74 -3.29 -18.65
N VAL A 85 21.93 -3.76 -17.70
CA VAL A 85 21.77 -3.15 -16.35
C VAL A 85 23.08 -3.07 -15.55
N ASP A 86 24.06 -3.94 -15.82
CA ASP A 86 25.38 -3.90 -15.20
C ASP A 86 26.23 -2.68 -15.62
N THR A 87 25.89 -2.05 -16.75
CA THR A 87 26.58 -0.87 -17.27
C THR A 87 26.11 0.45 -16.67
N LEU A 88 25.04 0.44 -15.85
CA LEU A 88 24.42 1.64 -15.28
C LEU A 88 25.40 2.51 -14.49
N ARG A 89 25.27 3.84 -14.67
CA ARG A 89 26.09 4.85 -13.99
C ARG A 89 25.21 5.91 -13.35
N VAL A 90 25.66 6.45 -12.23
CA VAL A 90 25.05 7.65 -11.65
C VAL A 90 25.28 8.82 -12.59
N ALA A 91 24.20 9.40 -13.13
CA ALA A 91 24.23 10.63 -13.92
C ALA A 91 24.41 11.85 -13.02
N TRP A 92 23.55 11.96 -12.00
CA TRP A 92 23.52 13.08 -11.06
C TRP A 92 23.06 12.67 -9.65
N ARG A 93 23.25 13.58 -8.69
CA ARG A 93 22.82 13.46 -7.30
C ARG A 93 22.35 14.82 -6.79
N ARG A 94 21.22 14.88 -6.07
CA ARG A 94 20.75 16.08 -5.37
C ARG A 94 20.41 15.78 -3.90
N PRO A 95 20.69 16.68 -2.94
CA PRO A 95 20.36 16.49 -1.53
C PRO A 95 18.84 16.44 -1.31
N LEU A 96 18.38 15.95 -0.15
CA LEU A 96 16.95 15.98 0.22
C LEU A 96 16.44 17.34 0.73
N VAL A 97 17.29 18.37 0.79
CA VAL A 97 16.93 19.77 1.13
C VAL A 97 17.88 20.67 0.37
N ASP A 98 17.36 21.67 -0.35
CA ASP A 98 18.20 22.69 -0.98
C ASP A 98 19.04 23.48 0.06
N ALA A 99 20.30 23.73 -0.25
CA ALA A 99 21.22 24.47 0.62
C ALA A 99 20.75 25.91 0.92
N ALA A 100 19.91 26.49 0.06
CA ALA A 100 19.28 27.79 0.30
C ALA A 100 18.44 27.81 1.58
N TYR A 101 17.71 26.73 1.90
CA TYR A 101 16.92 26.66 3.15
C TYR A 101 17.83 26.58 4.39
N LEU A 102 18.95 25.86 4.29
CA LEU A 102 19.95 25.74 5.35
C LEU A 102 20.74 27.04 5.59
N ALA A 103 20.81 27.92 4.59
CA ALA A 103 21.35 29.27 4.73
C ALA A 103 20.40 30.23 5.49
N VAL A 104 19.11 29.90 5.58
CA VAL A 104 18.10 30.70 6.31
C VAL A 104 17.97 30.23 7.77
N ASP A 105 17.90 28.91 8.01
CA ASP A 105 17.97 28.32 9.36
C ASP A 105 19.07 27.24 9.43
N PRO A 106 20.30 27.59 9.86
CA PRO A 106 21.39 26.62 10.02
C PRO A 106 21.17 25.57 11.11
N GLU A 107 20.19 25.76 12.01
CA GLU A 107 19.80 24.78 13.04
C GLU A 107 18.60 23.92 12.61
N LEU A 108 18.16 24.01 11.35
CA LEU A 108 17.01 23.30 10.81
C LEU A 108 17.18 21.77 10.87
N ARG A 109 16.32 21.11 11.64
CA ARG A 109 16.37 19.65 11.87
C ARG A 109 15.35 18.94 11.00
N PHE A 110 15.83 17.98 10.22
CA PHE A 110 15.03 17.18 9.29
C PHE A 110 15.51 15.72 9.26
N SER A 111 14.77 14.86 8.55
CA SER A 111 15.11 13.45 8.36
C SER A 111 16.01 13.26 7.15
N ASN A 112 17.17 12.62 7.31
CA ASN A 112 17.95 12.08 6.19
C ASN A 112 17.25 10.93 5.46
N VAL A 113 16.29 10.27 6.10
CA VAL A 113 15.48 9.21 5.48
C VAL A 113 14.35 9.86 4.69
N SER A 114 14.35 9.68 3.37
CA SER A 114 13.24 10.08 2.51
C SER A 114 12.12 9.04 2.52
N LEU A 115 10.88 9.53 2.42
CA LEU A 115 9.70 8.75 2.03
C LEU A 115 9.13 9.20 0.67
N ALA A 116 9.73 10.22 0.06
CA ALA A 116 9.21 10.93 -1.10
C ALA A 116 9.51 10.20 -2.42
N ALA A 117 8.46 9.83 -3.16
CA ALA A 117 8.57 9.54 -4.59
C ALA A 117 8.44 10.87 -5.37
N PRO A 118 9.42 11.23 -6.22
CA PRO A 118 9.27 12.35 -7.15
C PRO A 118 8.20 12.07 -8.19
N LEU A 119 7.44 13.09 -8.58
CA LEU A 119 6.72 13.05 -9.85
C LEU A 119 7.67 13.50 -10.97
N ILE A 120 7.46 12.97 -12.16
CA ILE A 120 8.07 13.45 -13.41
C ILE A 120 6.91 13.78 -14.34
N VAL A 121 6.83 15.04 -14.79
CA VAL A 121 5.69 15.60 -15.53
C VAL A 121 6.16 16.66 -16.52
N ASP A 122 5.82 16.48 -17.79
CA ASP A 122 6.12 17.39 -18.91
C ASP A 122 7.61 17.82 -18.96
N GLY A 123 8.50 16.87 -18.66
CA GLY A 123 9.96 17.06 -18.59
C GLY A 123 10.52 17.64 -17.28
N VAL A 124 9.68 17.97 -16.29
CA VAL A 124 10.08 18.55 -15.00
C VAL A 124 9.87 17.54 -13.86
N GLY A 125 10.81 17.51 -12.90
CA GLY A 125 10.69 16.71 -11.69
C GLY A 125 10.13 17.52 -10.52
N TYR A 126 9.20 16.96 -9.76
CA TYR A 126 8.60 17.60 -8.57
C TYR A 126 8.71 16.69 -7.36
N VAL A 127 9.28 17.17 -6.25
CA VAL A 127 9.46 16.36 -5.04
C VAL A 127 9.32 17.21 -3.76
N PRO A 128 8.64 16.72 -2.72
CA PRO A 128 8.71 17.36 -1.41
C PRO A 128 10.01 16.98 -0.70
N ASN A 129 10.72 18.01 -0.23
CA ASN A 129 11.99 17.88 0.45
C ASN A 129 11.82 17.40 1.91
N ALA A 130 12.91 17.19 2.65
CA ALA A 130 12.86 16.61 4.00
C ALA A 130 12.25 17.53 5.09
N ILE A 131 11.92 18.79 4.74
CA ILE A 131 11.13 19.73 5.56
C ILE A 131 9.71 19.94 5.01
N GLY A 132 9.30 19.12 4.02
CA GLY A 132 7.95 19.06 3.46
C GLY A 132 7.59 20.20 2.52
N LEU A 133 8.53 21.05 2.10
CA LEU A 133 8.33 22.05 1.04
C LEU A 133 8.59 21.39 -0.32
N VAL A 134 7.87 21.81 -1.35
CA VAL A 134 8.04 21.28 -2.72
C VAL A 134 9.23 21.95 -3.42
N GLU A 135 10.03 21.15 -4.11
CA GLU A 135 11.08 21.59 -5.01
C GLU A 135 10.78 21.05 -6.42
N ALA A 136 10.87 21.91 -7.44
CA ALA A 136 10.96 21.49 -8.83
C ALA A 136 12.43 21.38 -9.25
N PHE A 137 12.76 20.41 -10.10
CA PHE A 137 14.13 20.15 -10.55
C PHE A 137 14.21 19.68 -12.00
N ASP A 138 15.33 19.99 -12.65
CA ASP A 138 15.67 19.49 -13.98
C ASP A 138 15.99 17.99 -13.89
N ILE A 139 15.36 17.17 -14.74
CA ILE A 139 15.48 15.70 -14.66
C ILE A 139 16.74 15.17 -15.35
N GLY A 140 17.41 15.98 -16.17
CA GLY A 140 18.70 15.68 -16.79
C GLY A 140 19.91 15.98 -15.91
N THR A 141 19.83 17.00 -15.02
CA THR A 141 20.93 17.46 -14.16
C THR A 141 20.70 17.29 -12.66
N GLY A 142 19.45 17.24 -12.21
CA GLY A 142 19.06 17.26 -10.79
C GLY A 142 19.09 18.65 -10.14
N GLU A 143 19.36 19.72 -10.90
CA GLU A 143 19.43 21.10 -10.39
C GLU A 143 18.03 21.65 -10.06
N THR A 144 17.91 22.39 -8.95
CA THR A 144 16.65 23.01 -8.50
C THR A 144 16.23 24.12 -9.45
N LEU A 145 15.02 24.04 -10.01
CA LEU A 145 14.41 25.07 -10.86
C LEU A 145 13.69 26.12 -10.00
N TRP A 146 12.87 25.67 -9.05
CA TRP A 146 12.26 26.50 -8.02
C TRP A 146 12.08 25.72 -6.71
N GLY A 147 11.98 26.45 -5.60
CA GLY A 147 11.65 25.90 -4.27
C GLY A 147 10.48 26.68 -3.66
N GLN A 148 9.48 25.95 -3.17
CA GLN A 148 8.29 26.51 -2.52
C GLN A 148 8.71 27.43 -1.37
N GLN A 149 8.14 28.63 -1.32
CA GLN A 149 8.38 29.56 -0.23
C GLN A 149 7.50 29.19 0.99
N PRO A 150 8.01 29.29 2.22
CA PRO A 150 7.22 29.05 3.42
C PRO A 150 6.18 30.17 3.59
N PHE A 151 4.90 29.81 3.65
CA PHE A 151 3.77 30.73 3.56
C PHE A 151 3.77 31.80 4.66
N GLY A 152 4.02 31.39 5.90
CA GLY A 152 4.20 32.29 7.05
C GLY A 152 5.59 32.93 7.18
N GLY A 153 6.47 32.76 6.20
CA GLY A 153 7.88 33.17 6.29
C GLY A 153 8.78 32.17 7.03
N PRO A 154 10.02 32.55 7.41
CA PRO A 154 11.06 31.62 7.81
C PRO A 154 10.73 30.67 8.98
N ASP A 155 9.88 31.06 9.93
CA ASP A 155 9.47 30.18 11.04
C ASP A 155 8.72 28.92 10.55
N GLU A 156 8.00 29.01 9.43
CA GLU A 156 7.34 27.86 8.79
C GLU A 156 8.31 26.94 8.03
N LEU A 157 9.62 27.21 7.94
CA LEU A 157 10.60 26.26 7.38
C LEU A 157 10.64 24.93 8.15
N ARG A 158 10.33 24.96 9.46
CA ARG A 158 10.40 23.80 10.37
C ARG A 158 9.22 22.85 10.17
N GLY A 159 9.27 22.08 9.08
CA GLY A 159 8.31 21.02 8.75
C GLY A 159 8.91 19.62 8.88
N THR A 160 8.34 18.67 8.12
CA THR A 160 8.79 17.28 8.07
C THR A 160 8.51 16.69 6.69
N GLY A 161 9.37 15.78 6.23
CA GLY A 161 9.23 15.12 4.94
C GLY A 161 7.94 14.27 4.85
N ILE A 162 7.40 14.20 3.65
CA ILE A 162 6.15 13.52 3.30
C ILE A 162 6.37 12.55 2.12
N ARG A 163 5.36 11.78 1.73
CA ARG A 163 5.50 10.73 0.69
C ARG A 163 5.54 11.24 -0.76
N GLY A 164 5.16 12.47 -1.06
CA GLY A 164 5.11 12.99 -2.43
C GLY A 164 4.14 14.16 -2.59
N VAL A 165 3.96 14.59 -3.84
CA VAL A 165 2.94 15.55 -4.26
C VAL A 165 1.99 14.89 -5.26
N ALA A 166 0.83 15.51 -5.50
CA ALA A 166 -0.05 15.15 -6.60
C ALA A 166 0.03 16.20 -7.72
N TYR A 167 -0.22 15.79 -8.96
CA TYR A 167 -0.36 16.68 -10.10
C TYR A 167 -1.79 16.64 -10.63
N TRP A 168 -2.29 17.78 -11.08
CA TRP A 168 -3.59 17.93 -11.71
C TRP A 168 -3.51 18.87 -12.91
N THR A 169 -4.32 18.64 -13.94
CA THR A 169 -4.56 19.59 -15.04
C THR A 169 -5.92 19.38 -15.70
N ASP A 170 -6.50 20.44 -16.27
CA ASP A 170 -7.62 20.39 -17.22
C ASP A 170 -7.19 20.67 -18.68
N GLY A 171 -5.88 20.73 -18.94
CA GLY A 171 -5.30 21.10 -20.24
C GLY A 171 -5.22 22.61 -20.50
N THR A 172 -5.70 23.45 -19.59
CA THR A 172 -5.54 24.92 -19.66
C THR A 172 -4.96 25.53 -18.36
N SER A 173 -5.16 24.87 -17.22
CA SER A 173 -4.48 25.12 -15.95
C SER A 173 -3.88 23.82 -15.42
N ALA A 174 -2.80 23.91 -14.64
CA ALA A 174 -2.18 22.78 -13.95
C ALA A 174 -1.81 23.18 -12.50
N ARG A 175 -1.78 22.21 -11.58
CA ARG A 175 -1.51 22.43 -10.16
C ARG A 175 -0.70 21.29 -9.56
N ILE A 176 0.32 21.62 -8.77
CA ILE A 176 0.98 20.69 -7.83
C ILE A 176 0.28 20.82 -6.47
N LEU A 177 -0.25 19.72 -5.94
CA LEU A 177 -0.95 19.71 -4.67
C LEU A 177 -0.12 19.00 -3.60
N VAL A 178 -0.06 19.60 -2.41
CA VAL A 178 0.78 19.09 -1.31
C VAL A 178 0.10 19.25 0.06
N HIS A 179 0.09 18.16 0.83
CA HIS A 179 -0.20 18.21 2.26
C HIS A 179 1.07 18.59 3.03
N ARG A 180 1.04 19.66 3.83
CA ARG A 180 2.16 20.05 4.70
C ARG A 180 1.68 20.58 6.05
N GLY A 181 2.12 19.96 7.14
CA GLY A 181 1.70 20.32 8.49
C GLY A 181 0.22 20.01 8.72
N GLU A 182 -0.58 21.06 8.92
CA GLU A 182 -2.05 20.98 9.06
C GLU A 182 -2.78 21.54 7.83
N TYR A 183 -2.06 21.79 6.73
CA TYR A 183 -2.59 22.48 5.54
C TYR A 183 -2.49 21.64 4.26
N LEU A 184 -3.45 21.84 3.35
CA LEU A 184 -3.36 21.47 1.93
C LEU A 184 -3.03 22.74 1.13
N TYR A 185 -2.04 22.67 0.25
CA TYR A 185 -1.64 23.77 -0.64
C TYR A 185 -1.88 23.39 -2.11
N ALA A 186 -2.14 24.40 -2.94
CA ALA A 186 -2.06 24.31 -4.40
C ALA A 186 -0.98 25.25 -4.91
N LEU A 187 0.00 24.71 -5.63
CA LEU A 187 1.15 25.43 -6.19
C LEU A 187 1.09 25.42 -7.72
N ASP A 188 1.53 26.52 -8.32
CA ASP A 188 1.78 26.61 -9.76
C ASP A 188 2.99 25.73 -10.15
N PRO A 189 2.88 24.85 -11.18
CA PRO A 189 4.01 23.99 -11.59
C PRO A 189 5.19 24.75 -12.20
N GLU A 190 4.97 25.91 -12.85
CA GLU A 190 6.04 26.69 -13.49
C GLU A 190 6.82 27.54 -12.49
N THR A 191 6.15 28.08 -11.46
CA THR A 191 6.75 29.06 -10.53
C THR A 191 6.90 28.59 -9.08
N GLY A 192 6.11 27.62 -8.64
CA GLY A 192 6.01 27.23 -7.23
C GLY A 192 5.24 28.20 -6.34
N GLU A 193 4.63 29.25 -6.90
CA GLU A 193 3.78 30.18 -6.17
C GLU A 193 2.43 29.54 -5.79
N THR A 194 1.86 29.94 -4.65
CA THR A 194 0.53 29.46 -4.21
C THR A 194 -0.59 30.18 -4.92
N PHE A 195 -1.60 29.44 -5.41
CA PHE A 195 -2.81 30.01 -6.02
C PHE A 195 -3.65 30.81 -4.99
N PRO A 196 -3.77 32.14 -5.08
CA PRO A 196 -4.40 32.95 -4.01
C PRO A 196 -5.90 32.72 -3.85
N ASP A 197 -6.55 32.06 -4.83
CA ASP A 197 -7.96 31.66 -4.81
C ASP A 197 -8.20 30.27 -4.18
N PHE A 198 -7.14 29.57 -3.76
CA PHE A 198 -7.23 28.27 -3.10
C PHE A 198 -7.24 28.41 -1.57
N GLY A 199 -8.39 28.15 -0.95
CA GLY A 199 -8.57 28.25 0.50
C GLY A 199 -8.40 29.68 1.03
N ASP A 200 -7.61 29.84 2.09
CA ASP A 200 -7.17 31.14 2.60
C ASP A 200 -5.82 31.50 1.97
N GLY A 201 -5.87 32.30 0.90
CA GLY A 201 -4.70 32.90 0.26
C GLY A 201 -3.67 31.95 -0.37
N GLY A 202 -4.00 30.67 -0.56
CA GLY A 202 -3.07 29.66 -1.06
C GLY A 202 -3.09 28.32 -0.33
N ARG A 203 -3.79 28.22 0.81
CA ARG A 203 -3.87 26.99 1.61
C ARG A 203 -5.23 26.77 2.26
N VAL A 204 -5.64 25.51 2.37
CA VAL A 204 -6.81 25.07 3.14
C VAL A 204 -6.34 24.56 4.50
N ASP A 205 -6.90 25.10 5.58
CA ASP A 205 -6.69 24.60 6.94
C ASP A 205 -7.49 23.31 7.16
N LEU A 206 -6.79 22.20 7.39
CA LEU A 206 -7.40 20.88 7.53
C LEU A 206 -7.83 20.58 8.97
N THR A 207 -7.57 21.45 9.95
CA THR A 207 -8.13 21.31 11.31
C THR A 207 -9.62 21.67 11.35
N VAL A 208 -10.05 22.56 10.44
CA VAL A 208 -11.44 23.05 10.37
C VAL A 208 -12.41 21.88 10.18
N GLY A 209 -13.37 21.76 11.10
CA GLY A 209 -14.40 20.73 11.12
C GLY A 209 -14.06 19.45 11.90
N LEU A 210 -12.81 19.25 12.37
CA LEU A 210 -12.41 18.01 13.07
C LEU A 210 -12.80 17.94 14.56
N GLY A 211 -13.40 19.00 15.11
CA GLY A 211 -13.74 19.13 16.53
C GLY A 211 -12.72 19.94 17.34
N GLU A 212 -13.10 20.31 18.57
CA GLU A 212 -12.27 21.15 19.43
C GLU A 212 -10.98 20.42 19.88
N GLY A 213 -9.84 21.08 19.78
CA GLY A 213 -8.53 20.51 20.16
C GLY A 213 -8.00 19.42 19.22
N ALA A 214 -8.72 19.10 18.13
CA ALA A 214 -8.25 18.18 17.11
C ALA A 214 -6.96 18.69 16.44
N ARG A 215 -6.10 17.77 16.01
CA ARG A 215 -4.88 18.06 15.24
C ARG A 215 -4.92 17.30 13.93
N TYR A 216 -4.45 17.95 12.87
CA TYR A 216 -4.27 17.28 11.59
C TYR A 216 -2.82 16.83 11.38
N ARG A 217 -2.67 15.68 10.72
CA ARG A 217 -1.41 15.14 10.24
C ARG A 217 -1.77 14.08 9.21
N TRP A 218 -0.92 13.87 8.20
CA TRP A 218 -1.05 12.71 7.32
C TRP A 218 0.31 12.25 6.81
N GLY A 219 1.06 13.13 6.15
CA GLY A 219 2.38 12.82 5.58
C GLY A 219 2.30 11.97 4.31
N SER A 220 1.11 11.82 3.74
CA SER A 220 0.85 11.10 2.50
C SER A 220 0.53 12.05 1.34
N VAL A 221 0.28 11.47 0.17
CA VAL A 221 0.00 12.20 -1.08
C VAL A 221 -1.51 12.36 -1.25
N PRO A 222 -2.03 13.58 -1.53
CA PRO A 222 -3.43 13.77 -1.92
C PRO A 222 -3.80 12.90 -3.12
N MET A 223 -5.01 12.35 -3.14
CA MET A 223 -5.56 11.72 -4.35
C MET A 223 -6.32 12.77 -5.15
N VAL A 224 -6.14 12.81 -6.47
CA VAL A 224 -6.90 13.72 -7.34
C VAL A 224 -7.61 12.93 -8.43
N VAL A 225 -8.91 13.13 -8.53
CA VAL A 225 -9.77 12.51 -9.55
C VAL A 225 -10.70 13.58 -10.09
N ARG A 226 -10.68 13.78 -11.41
CA ARG A 226 -11.39 14.88 -12.09
C ARG A 226 -11.00 16.22 -11.43
N ASP A 227 -11.96 16.93 -10.83
CA ASP A 227 -11.75 18.22 -10.17
C ASP A 227 -11.70 18.13 -8.62
N VAL A 228 -11.58 16.92 -8.06
CA VAL A 228 -11.70 16.67 -6.61
C VAL A 228 -10.42 16.11 -6.01
N VAL A 229 -10.03 16.68 -4.86
CA VAL A 229 -8.81 16.39 -4.09
C VAL A 229 -9.17 15.72 -2.78
N VAL A 230 -8.83 14.46 -2.60
CA VAL A 230 -9.18 13.67 -1.40
C VAL A 230 -7.96 13.49 -0.49
N VAL A 231 -8.15 13.71 0.80
CA VAL A 231 -7.11 13.61 1.84
C VAL A 231 -7.54 12.67 2.97
N GLY A 232 -6.60 11.85 3.44
CA GLY A 232 -6.77 10.95 4.59
C GLY A 232 -6.38 11.61 5.90
N GLN A 233 -5.87 10.84 6.86
CA GLN A 233 -5.26 11.35 8.11
C GLN A 233 -4.33 10.29 8.71
N SER A 234 -3.31 10.70 9.46
CA SER A 234 -2.47 9.82 10.29
C SER A 234 -2.65 10.25 11.75
N MET A 235 -3.17 9.33 12.55
CA MET A 235 -3.56 9.56 13.95
C MET A 235 -2.64 8.76 14.90
N SER A 236 -2.92 8.81 16.20
CA SER A 236 -2.13 8.13 17.23
C SER A 236 -2.79 6.81 17.64
N ASP A 237 -2.14 5.68 17.37
CA ASP A 237 -2.52 4.35 17.88
C ASP A 237 -2.23 4.21 19.40
N THR A 238 -2.48 5.26 20.18
CA THR A 238 -2.37 5.32 21.63
C THR A 238 -3.47 6.25 22.13
N PHE A 239 -4.37 5.70 22.92
CA PHE A 239 -5.64 6.32 23.31
C PHE A 239 -5.66 6.57 24.81
N GLU A 240 -5.97 7.79 25.22
CA GLU A 240 -6.10 8.15 26.64
C GLU A 240 -7.50 7.77 27.18
N THR A 241 -8.50 7.67 26.31
CA THR A 241 -9.91 7.41 26.61
C THR A 241 -10.54 6.49 25.57
N LYS A 242 -11.76 5.98 25.84
CA LYS A 242 -12.60 5.33 24.81
C LYS A 242 -13.14 6.34 23.79
N GLU A 243 -13.37 7.57 24.24
CA GLU A 243 -13.72 8.73 23.43
C GLU A 243 -12.53 9.12 22.54
N ALA A 244 -12.76 9.35 21.24
CA ALA A 244 -11.74 9.84 20.32
C ALA A 244 -12.34 10.64 19.15
N ILE A 245 -11.56 11.57 18.59
CA ILE A 245 -11.87 12.19 17.29
C ILE A 245 -11.82 11.16 16.15
N ARG A 246 -12.59 11.39 15.09
CA ARG A 246 -12.71 10.50 13.92
C ARG A 246 -11.69 10.84 12.85
N GLY A 247 -11.29 9.84 12.07
CA GLY A 247 -10.35 9.95 10.95
C GLY A 247 -11.02 10.22 9.61
N ASP A 248 -12.13 10.98 9.61
CA ASP A 248 -13.05 11.07 8.48
C ASP A 248 -12.37 11.62 7.21
N VAL A 249 -12.61 10.94 6.08
CA VAL A 249 -12.00 11.29 4.80
C VAL A 249 -12.72 12.50 4.22
N ARG A 250 -11.97 13.51 3.80
CA ARG A 250 -12.54 14.76 3.26
C ARG A 250 -12.02 15.03 1.86
N ALA A 251 -12.88 15.67 1.08
CA ALA A 251 -12.62 16.01 -0.31
C ALA A 251 -12.82 17.50 -0.57
N PHE A 252 -11.92 18.09 -1.36
CA PHE A 252 -11.85 19.52 -1.63
C PHE A 252 -11.84 19.79 -3.13
N ASP A 253 -12.34 20.95 -3.53
CA ASP A 253 -12.29 21.45 -4.90
C ASP A 253 -10.85 21.80 -5.31
N VAL A 254 -10.37 21.29 -6.45
CA VAL A 254 -8.97 21.47 -6.87
C VAL A 254 -8.57 22.92 -7.20
N ARG A 255 -9.55 23.76 -7.57
CA ARG A 255 -9.30 25.17 -7.96
C ARG A 255 -9.46 26.12 -6.76
N THR A 256 -10.45 25.89 -5.91
CA THR A 256 -10.84 26.82 -4.83
C THR A 256 -10.54 26.32 -3.42
N GLY A 257 -10.21 25.05 -3.24
CA GLY A 257 -9.99 24.46 -1.92
C GLY A 257 -11.26 24.33 -1.06
N ALA A 258 -12.45 24.60 -1.62
CA ALA A 258 -13.71 24.46 -0.90
C ALA A 258 -14.04 22.98 -0.61
N LEU A 259 -14.51 22.67 0.60
CA LEU A 259 -14.94 21.32 0.97
C LEU A 259 -16.11 20.88 0.07
N ARG A 260 -15.94 19.75 -0.63
CA ARG A 260 -16.96 19.12 -1.49
C ARG A 260 -17.79 18.11 -0.70
N TRP A 261 -17.13 17.18 -0.01
CA TRP A 261 -17.78 16.13 0.79
C TRP A 261 -16.89 15.64 1.94
N GLN A 262 -17.52 14.93 2.88
CA GLN A 262 -16.88 14.21 3.98
C GLN A 262 -17.50 12.81 4.09
N PHE A 263 -16.66 11.77 4.15
CA PHE A 263 -17.09 10.40 4.39
C PHE A 263 -16.82 10.02 5.85
N HIS A 264 -17.89 9.73 6.59
CA HIS A 264 -17.80 9.29 7.98
C HIS A 264 -17.30 7.86 8.07
N THR A 265 -16.07 7.71 8.58
CA THR A 265 -15.41 6.41 8.78
C THR A 265 -16.01 5.64 9.98
N ILE A 266 -16.47 6.39 10.97
CA ILE A 266 -17.38 5.93 12.03
C ILE A 266 -18.78 6.48 11.70
N PRO A 267 -19.80 5.65 11.41
CA PRO A 267 -21.10 6.10 10.90
C PRO A 267 -21.91 6.84 11.98
N GLN A 268 -22.74 7.80 11.54
CA GLN A 268 -23.56 8.67 12.37
C GLN A 268 -25.02 8.20 12.50
N ALA A 269 -25.79 8.82 13.40
CA ALA A 269 -27.21 8.52 13.63
C ALA A 269 -28.03 8.45 12.32
N GLY A 270 -28.47 7.24 11.96
CA GLY A 270 -29.25 6.97 10.74
C GLY A 270 -28.42 6.66 9.49
N GLU A 271 -27.09 6.71 9.56
CA GLU A 271 -26.19 6.23 8.51
C GLU A 271 -26.01 4.71 8.57
N PHE A 272 -25.67 4.11 7.41
CA PHE A 272 -25.41 2.68 7.26
C PHE A 272 -24.24 2.23 8.15
N GLY A 273 -24.41 1.10 8.85
CA GLY A 273 -23.35 0.47 9.65
C GLY A 273 -23.35 0.87 11.13
N THR A 274 -24.20 1.82 11.56
CA THR A 274 -24.42 2.11 13.00
C THR A 274 -24.89 0.88 13.77
N ASP A 275 -25.65 0.00 13.13
CA ASP A 275 -26.11 -1.30 13.62
C ASP A 275 -24.98 -2.32 13.89
N SER A 276 -23.77 -2.08 13.38
CA SER A 276 -22.58 -2.89 13.67
C SER A 276 -21.82 -2.45 14.95
N TRP A 277 -22.37 -1.50 15.72
CA TRP A 277 -21.82 -1.00 16.98
C TRP A 277 -22.80 -1.25 18.12
N GLU A 278 -22.47 -2.21 18.99
CA GLU A 278 -23.24 -2.48 20.21
C GLU A 278 -23.19 -1.29 21.19
N ASP A 279 -24.23 -1.12 22.00
CA ASP A 279 -24.33 -0.11 23.06
C ASP A 279 -24.06 1.35 22.57
N ASP A 280 -24.49 1.65 21.34
CA ASP A 280 -24.30 2.92 20.61
C ASP A 280 -22.86 3.43 20.60
N ALA A 281 -21.88 2.52 20.56
CA ALA A 281 -20.47 2.85 20.65
C ALA A 281 -19.92 3.74 19.52
N TRP A 282 -20.66 3.91 18.41
CA TRP A 282 -20.38 4.84 17.32
C TRP A 282 -20.46 6.32 17.74
N GLU A 283 -21.20 6.65 18.81
CA GLU A 283 -21.33 8.04 19.31
C GLU A 283 -20.00 8.60 19.81
N TYR A 284 -19.21 7.79 20.50
CA TYR A 284 -17.95 8.20 21.15
C TYR A 284 -16.69 7.59 20.53
N SER A 285 -16.80 6.49 19.78
CA SER A 285 -15.65 5.89 19.11
C SER A 285 -15.15 6.78 17.97
N GLY A 286 -13.83 6.77 17.79
CA GLY A 286 -13.13 7.51 16.75
C GLY A 286 -12.02 6.67 16.12
N HIS A 287 -10.97 7.36 15.67
CA HIS A 287 -9.90 6.80 14.85
C HIS A 287 -10.46 6.32 13.48
N ALA A 288 -10.09 5.12 13.02
CA ALA A 288 -10.38 4.61 11.67
C ALA A 288 -10.02 5.55 10.49
N PRO A 289 -8.88 6.26 10.49
CA PRO A 289 -8.48 7.11 9.36
C PRO A 289 -8.08 6.31 8.11
N VAL A 290 -7.68 7.02 7.06
CA VAL A 290 -6.86 6.47 5.96
C VAL A 290 -5.44 7.03 6.07
N TRP A 291 -4.54 6.35 6.79
CA TRP A 291 -3.15 6.84 7.02
C TRP A 291 -2.18 6.50 5.90
N SER A 292 -2.52 5.48 5.11
CA SER A 292 -1.74 4.95 4.00
C SER A 292 -1.95 5.82 2.75
N LEU A 293 -2.55 5.30 1.69
CA LEU A 293 -2.78 5.98 0.42
C LEU A 293 -4.09 5.48 -0.20
N PHE A 294 -4.69 6.30 -1.06
CA PHE A 294 -5.82 5.90 -1.90
C PHE A 294 -5.31 5.33 -3.24
N SER A 295 -6.19 4.65 -3.97
CA SER A 295 -6.09 4.49 -5.42
C SER A 295 -7.42 4.88 -6.08
N ALA A 296 -7.43 5.08 -7.39
CA ALA A 296 -8.62 5.51 -8.11
C ALA A 296 -8.70 4.98 -9.55
N ASP A 297 -9.93 4.70 -10.00
CA ASP A 297 -10.24 4.48 -11.41
C ASP A 297 -10.95 5.74 -11.94
N ALA A 298 -10.26 6.50 -12.80
CA ALA A 298 -10.78 7.76 -13.33
C ALA A 298 -11.86 7.59 -14.41
N GLU A 299 -11.94 6.41 -15.05
CA GLU A 299 -12.99 6.07 -16.03
C GLU A 299 -14.32 5.85 -15.30
N LEU A 300 -14.30 5.09 -14.20
CA LEU A 300 -15.43 4.92 -13.30
C LEU A 300 -15.72 6.20 -12.50
N GLY A 301 -14.68 6.92 -12.09
CA GLY A 301 -14.75 8.03 -11.12
C GLY A 301 -14.73 7.57 -9.67
N TYR A 302 -14.15 6.40 -9.39
CA TYR A 302 -14.20 5.76 -8.08
C TYR A 302 -12.87 5.89 -7.33
N ILE A 303 -12.95 6.15 -6.02
CA ILE A 303 -11.81 6.21 -5.11
C ILE A 303 -11.91 5.06 -4.10
N TYR A 304 -10.80 4.34 -3.95
CA TYR A 304 -10.69 3.17 -3.10
C TYR A 304 -9.91 3.52 -1.83
N MET A 305 -10.59 3.41 -0.69
CA MET A 305 -10.18 3.91 0.61
C MET A 305 -9.86 2.74 1.56
N PRO A 306 -8.57 2.50 1.90
CA PRO A 306 -8.18 1.55 2.93
C PRO A 306 -8.39 2.17 4.34
N VAL A 307 -9.59 1.97 4.89
CA VAL A 307 -10.02 2.49 6.20
C VAL A 307 -9.43 1.63 7.33
N THR A 308 -8.83 2.26 8.34
CA THR A 308 -8.01 1.56 9.34
C THR A 308 -8.75 1.27 10.66
N SER A 309 -8.01 0.91 11.71
CA SER A 309 -8.59 0.43 12.98
C SER A 309 -9.31 1.53 13.79
N PRO A 310 -10.48 1.28 14.41
CA PRO A 310 -11.13 2.20 15.35
C PRO A 310 -10.57 2.11 16.78
N THR A 311 -10.80 3.14 17.60
CA THR A 311 -10.40 3.19 19.02
C THR A 311 -10.94 1.98 19.80
N ASN A 312 -10.17 1.05 20.37
CA ASN A 312 -8.71 0.91 20.44
C ASN A 312 -8.33 -0.44 19.79
N ASP A 313 -7.33 -0.46 18.91
CA ASP A 313 -6.95 -1.63 18.10
C ASP A 313 -6.26 -2.80 18.84
N MET A 314 -6.24 -2.81 20.18
CA MET A 314 -5.76 -3.94 21.00
C MET A 314 -6.76 -4.39 22.09
N TYR A 315 -7.84 -3.63 22.31
CA TYR A 315 -8.94 -3.99 23.21
C TYR A 315 -10.22 -3.27 22.76
N GLY A 316 -11.25 -4.05 22.47
CA GLY A 316 -12.51 -3.60 21.86
C GLY A 316 -13.72 -3.76 22.77
N GLY A 317 -13.56 -4.23 24.02
CA GLY A 317 -14.68 -4.49 24.93
C GLY A 317 -15.48 -3.27 25.41
N HIS A 318 -15.19 -2.06 24.91
CA HIS A 318 -16.03 -0.86 25.00
C HIS A 318 -16.80 -0.53 23.70
N ARG A 319 -16.52 -1.22 22.60
CA ARG A 319 -17.15 -1.06 21.27
C ARG A 319 -17.53 -2.42 20.67
N GLY A 320 -18.50 -3.10 21.27
CA GLY A 320 -18.97 -4.40 20.77
C GLY A 320 -19.52 -4.33 19.34
N GLY A 321 -19.69 -5.48 18.70
CA GLY A 321 -20.05 -5.58 17.28
C GLY A 321 -18.85 -5.44 16.33
N ASP A 322 -19.09 -5.56 15.02
CA ASP A 322 -18.03 -5.64 14.01
C ASP A 322 -17.38 -4.29 13.67
N ASN A 323 -18.02 -3.17 14.03
CA ASN A 323 -17.49 -1.80 13.99
C ASN A 323 -17.18 -1.23 12.58
N LEU A 324 -18.13 -1.29 11.65
CA LEU A 324 -18.01 -0.68 10.32
C LEU A 324 -17.86 0.86 10.41
N PHE A 325 -17.07 1.53 9.58
CA PHE A 325 -16.28 1.00 8.46
C PHE A 325 -14.82 0.66 8.85
N GLY A 326 -14.55 0.45 10.15
CA GLY A 326 -13.21 0.10 10.64
C GLY A 326 -12.64 -1.14 9.94
N GLN A 327 -11.33 -1.08 9.62
CA GLN A 327 -10.58 -2.13 8.92
C GLN A 327 -11.25 -2.63 7.62
N SER A 328 -11.77 -1.71 6.80
CA SER A 328 -12.47 -2.00 5.54
C SER A 328 -11.77 -1.43 4.31
N LEU A 329 -11.97 -2.06 3.15
CA LEU A 329 -11.83 -1.39 1.87
C LEU A 329 -13.18 -0.76 1.51
N VAL A 330 -13.23 0.56 1.36
CA VAL A 330 -14.45 1.31 1.00
C VAL A 330 -14.27 1.94 -0.38
N CYS A 331 -15.26 1.80 -1.26
CA CYS A 331 -15.30 2.47 -2.56
C CYS A 331 -16.34 3.59 -2.52
N VAL A 332 -15.92 4.80 -2.90
CA VAL A 332 -16.80 5.98 -3.03
C VAL A 332 -16.73 6.57 -4.43
N ASP A 333 -17.81 7.24 -4.85
CA ASP A 333 -17.78 8.15 -5.98
C ASP A 333 -16.92 9.38 -5.64
N ALA A 334 -16.05 9.80 -6.55
CA ALA A 334 -15.10 10.89 -6.32
C ALA A 334 -15.76 12.27 -6.21
N GLU A 335 -16.91 12.50 -6.85
CA GLU A 335 -17.58 13.80 -6.88
C GLU A 335 -18.57 13.99 -5.72
N THR A 336 -19.24 12.92 -5.29
CA THR A 336 -20.25 12.97 -4.21
C THR A 336 -19.78 12.43 -2.86
N GLY A 337 -18.79 11.54 -2.83
CA GLY A 337 -18.40 10.79 -1.64
C GLY A 337 -19.37 9.67 -1.26
N GLU A 338 -20.39 9.39 -2.08
CA GLU A 338 -21.37 8.34 -1.80
C GLU A 338 -20.74 6.94 -1.90
N ARG A 339 -21.08 6.07 -0.94
CA ARG A 339 -20.53 4.72 -0.84
C ARG A 339 -21.11 3.78 -1.90
N VAL A 340 -20.34 3.55 -2.97
CA VAL A 340 -20.65 2.55 -4.00
C VAL A 340 -20.70 1.15 -3.41
N TRP A 341 -19.59 0.69 -2.81
CA TRP A 341 -19.47 -0.62 -2.16
C TRP A 341 -18.43 -0.57 -1.03
N HIS A 342 -18.38 -1.61 -0.20
CA HIS A 342 -17.31 -1.81 0.78
C HIS A 342 -17.16 -3.30 1.12
N PHE A 343 -16.00 -3.69 1.63
CA PHE A 343 -15.76 -5.00 2.23
C PHE A 343 -14.91 -4.85 3.50
N GLN A 344 -15.36 -5.43 4.61
CA GLN A 344 -14.60 -5.39 5.87
C GLN A 344 -13.56 -6.51 5.90
N LEU A 345 -12.29 -6.15 6.10
CA LEU A 345 -11.14 -7.06 6.00
C LEU A 345 -10.81 -7.74 7.33
N VAL A 346 -11.35 -7.22 8.44
CA VAL A 346 -11.28 -7.77 9.80
C VAL A 346 -12.52 -7.33 10.59
N HIS A 347 -13.25 -8.28 11.15
CA HIS A 347 -14.38 -8.03 12.04
C HIS A 347 -13.89 -7.75 13.46
N HIS A 348 -14.37 -6.67 14.09
CA HIS A 348 -14.00 -6.30 15.47
C HIS A 348 -12.47 -6.30 15.73
N GLY A 349 -11.75 -5.37 15.10
CA GLY A 349 -10.28 -5.36 15.07
C GLY A 349 -9.57 -5.25 16.42
N LEU A 350 -8.69 -6.21 16.74
CA LEU A 350 -7.86 -6.24 17.97
C LEU A 350 -6.36 -6.44 17.72
N TRP A 351 -5.83 -6.15 16.52
CA TRP A 351 -4.48 -6.58 16.11
C TRP A 351 -3.59 -5.52 15.45
N ASP A 352 -4.02 -4.25 15.38
CA ASP A 352 -3.33 -3.23 14.57
C ASP A 352 -3.12 -3.73 13.11
N TYR A 353 -4.15 -4.37 12.57
CA TYR A 353 -4.22 -5.02 11.25
C TYR A 353 -4.88 -4.13 10.18
N ASP A 354 -4.47 -2.87 10.14
CA ASP A 354 -4.89 -1.93 9.10
C ASP A 354 -4.58 -2.46 7.68
N PRO A 355 -5.39 -2.12 6.67
CA PRO A 355 -4.95 -2.11 5.27
C PRO A 355 -3.89 -1.00 5.07
N PRO A 356 -2.59 -1.32 4.92
CA PRO A 356 -1.52 -0.36 5.20
C PRO A 356 -0.99 0.37 3.96
N THR A 357 -1.55 0.09 2.77
CA THR A 357 -1.07 0.59 1.47
C THR A 357 -2.25 0.80 0.51
N ALA A 358 -2.01 1.53 -0.57
CA ALA A 358 -3.02 1.76 -1.61
C ALA A 358 -3.51 0.42 -2.22
N PRO A 359 -4.82 0.28 -2.49
CA PRO A 359 -5.35 -0.85 -3.25
C PRO A 359 -4.77 -0.84 -4.67
N ILE A 360 -4.24 -1.95 -5.18
CA ILE A 360 -3.64 -2.01 -6.52
C ILE A 360 -4.74 -2.32 -7.53
N LEU A 361 -4.95 -1.46 -8.52
CA LEU A 361 -5.85 -1.72 -9.64
C LEU A 361 -5.15 -2.58 -10.69
N MET A 362 -5.87 -3.58 -11.20
CA MET A 362 -5.34 -4.56 -12.14
C MET A 362 -6.44 -5.05 -13.07
N ASP A 363 -6.15 -5.16 -14.36
CA ASP A 363 -7.03 -5.81 -15.33
C ASP A 363 -6.51 -7.25 -15.56
N ILE A 364 -7.30 -8.24 -15.15
CA ILE A 364 -6.90 -9.65 -15.06
C ILE A 364 -7.92 -10.55 -15.77
N THR A 365 -7.53 -11.77 -16.17
CA THR A 365 -8.45 -12.75 -16.77
C THR A 365 -8.48 -14.05 -15.99
N VAL A 366 -9.54 -14.25 -15.20
CA VAL A 366 -9.73 -15.43 -14.34
C VAL A 366 -10.77 -16.36 -14.95
N ASP A 367 -10.42 -17.63 -15.15
CA ASP A 367 -11.26 -18.66 -15.79
C ASP A 367 -11.90 -18.24 -17.13
N GLY A 368 -11.23 -17.33 -17.86
CA GLY A 368 -11.69 -16.76 -19.13
C GLY A 368 -12.61 -15.54 -19.01
N ARG A 369 -12.99 -15.10 -17.80
CA ARG A 369 -13.62 -13.79 -17.56
C ARG A 369 -12.54 -12.74 -17.39
N SER A 370 -12.53 -11.72 -18.24
CA SER A 370 -11.77 -10.48 -17.98
C SER A 370 -12.45 -9.67 -16.86
N ILE A 371 -11.67 -9.15 -15.93
CA ILE A 371 -12.12 -8.47 -14.71
C ILE A 371 -11.32 -7.18 -14.55
N LYS A 372 -12.04 -6.05 -14.45
CA LYS A 372 -11.48 -4.81 -13.89
C LYS A 372 -11.41 -5.00 -12.38
N ALA A 373 -10.26 -5.39 -11.84
CA ALA A 373 -10.11 -5.77 -10.43
C ALA A 373 -9.36 -4.73 -9.59
N VAL A 374 -9.48 -4.86 -8.27
CA VAL A 374 -8.75 -4.13 -7.22
C VAL A 374 -8.26 -5.11 -6.18
N ALA A 375 -6.99 -4.98 -5.77
CA ALA A 375 -6.32 -5.87 -4.84
C ALA A 375 -5.78 -5.11 -3.60
N GLN A 376 -6.32 -5.41 -2.42
CA GLN A 376 -5.81 -4.89 -1.16
C GLN A 376 -4.78 -5.85 -0.55
N LEU A 377 -3.53 -5.39 -0.42
CA LEU A 377 -2.52 -6.02 0.42
C LEU A 377 -2.79 -5.67 1.89
N THR A 378 -2.63 -6.62 2.82
CA THR A 378 -2.91 -6.37 4.25
C THR A 378 -1.72 -6.69 5.16
N LYS A 379 -1.72 -6.14 6.38
CA LYS A 379 -0.71 -6.45 7.40
C LYS A 379 -0.69 -7.95 7.75
N GLN A 380 -1.82 -8.64 7.64
CA GLN A 380 -1.98 -10.10 7.80
C GLN A 380 -1.27 -10.93 6.72
N ALA A 381 -0.75 -10.29 5.67
CA ALA A 381 -0.18 -10.92 4.49
C ALA A 381 -1.17 -11.67 3.58
N PHE A 382 -2.42 -11.19 3.53
CA PHE A 382 -3.39 -11.57 2.51
C PHE A 382 -3.40 -10.56 1.36
N VAL A 383 -3.78 -11.03 0.18
CA VAL A 383 -4.31 -10.18 -0.90
C VAL A 383 -5.81 -10.44 -0.98
N PHE A 384 -6.63 -9.42 -0.71
CA PHE A 384 -8.07 -9.47 -0.96
C PHE A 384 -8.34 -8.86 -2.34
N VAL A 385 -9.06 -9.57 -3.21
CA VAL A 385 -9.27 -9.15 -4.61
C VAL A 385 -10.74 -9.11 -4.97
N PHE A 386 -11.19 -7.98 -5.50
CA PHE A 386 -12.58 -7.69 -5.85
C PHE A 386 -12.68 -7.16 -7.28
N ASP A 387 -13.82 -7.36 -7.94
CA ASP A 387 -14.20 -6.59 -9.12
C ASP A 387 -14.40 -5.12 -8.68
N ARG A 388 -13.64 -4.18 -9.26
CA ARG A 388 -13.51 -2.83 -8.70
C ARG A 388 -14.73 -1.94 -8.95
N ALA A 389 -15.63 -2.35 -9.85
CA ALA A 389 -16.90 -1.68 -10.07
C ALA A 389 -17.97 -2.12 -9.05
N THR A 390 -18.01 -3.40 -8.67
CA THR A 390 -19.11 -3.98 -7.88
C THR A 390 -18.76 -4.32 -6.43
N GLY A 391 -17.47 -4.52 -6.12
CA GLY A 391 -17.02 -5.06 -4.84
C GLY A 391 -17.19 -6.58 -4.69
N GLU A 392 -17.59 -7.29 -5.75
CA GLU A 392 -17.73 -8.75 -5.73
C GLU A 392 -16.34 -9.43 -5.65
N PRO A 393 -16.10 -10.36 -4.71
CA PRO A 393 -14.83 -11.07 -4.62
C PRO A 393 -14.50 -11.87 -5.88
N VAL A 394 -13.27 -11.75 -6.38
CA VAL A 394 -12.80 -12.49 -7.57
C VAL A 394 -12.65 -13.99 -7.30
N TRP A 395 -12.26 -14.33 -6.07
CA TRP A 395 -12.26 -15.70 -5.54
C TRP A 395 -13.02 -15.73 -4.21
N PRO A 396 -13.54 -16.90 -3.77
CA PRO A 396 -14.25 -17.01 -2.50
C PRO A 396 -13.44 -16.48 -1.32
N ILE A 397 -14.12 -15.76 -0.43
CA ILE A 397 -13.62 -15.39 0.90
C ILE A 397 -14.45 -16.19 1.90
N GLU A 398 -13.78 -16.91 2.79
CA GLU A 398 -14.41 -17.82 3.76
C GLU A 398 -14.41 -17.21 5.15
N GLU A 399 -15.58 -17.16 5.79
CA GLU A 399 -15.68 -16.92 7.23
C GLU A 399 -15.19 -18.14 8.01
N ARG A 400 -14.00 -18.04 8.60
CA ARG A 400 -13.39 -19.14 9.36
C ARG A 400 -13.35 -18.83 10.87
N PRO A 401 -13.66 -19.79 11.75
CA PRO A 401 -13.56 -19.58 13.20
C PRO A 401 -12.13 -19.24 13.66
N VAL A 402 -12.02 -18.25 14.55
CA VAL A 402 -10.74 -17.78 15.10
C VAL A 402 -10.69 -17.91 16.63
N PRO A 403 -9.49 -17.93 17.26
CA PRO A 403 -9.37 -17.98 18.71
C PRO A 403 -10.07 -16.78 19.36
N GLN A 404 -10.83 -17.05 20.43
CA GLN A 404 -11.63 -16.05 21.12
C GLN A 404 -10.87 -15.47 22.32
N SER A 405 -11.17 -14.22 22.70
CA SER A 405 -10.43 -13.55 23.78
C SER A 405 -10.82 -14.10 25.17
N GLY A 406 -9.82 -14.25 26.03
CA GLY A 406 -10.00 -14.51 27.47
C GLY A 406 -10.02 -13.25 28.33
N SER A 407 -9.79 -12.07 27.76
CA SER A 407 -9.64 -10.81 28.48
C SER A 407 -11.02 -10.31 29.01
N PRO A 408 -11.17 -10.03 30.32
CA PRO A 408 -12.47 -9.73 30.93
C PRO A 408 -13.23 -8.55 30.29
N GLY A 409 -14.36 -8.85 29.66
CA GLY A 409 -15.22 -7.87 28.98
C GLY A 409 -15.00 -7.76 27.47
N GLU A 410 -13.98 -8.41 26.92
CA GLU A 410 -13.74 -8.45 25.49
C GLU A 410 -14.81 -9.31 24.76
N ARG A 411 -15.19 -8.90 23.55
CA ARG A 411 -16.17 -9.60 22.70
C ARG A 411 -15.65 -9.72 21.26
N THR A 412 -14.65 -10.57 21.06
CA THR A 412 -14.14 -10.94 19.73
C THR A 412 -15.25 -11.42 18.79
N SER A 413 -15.17 -11.06 17.51
CA SER A 413 -16.00 -11.71 16.48
C SER A 413 -15.62 -13.20 16.37
N ARG A 414 -16.61 -14.03 16.04
CA ARG A 414 -16.49 -15.50 16.07
C ARG A 414 -15.68 -16.05 14.89
N THR A 415 -15.75 -15.35 13.77
CA THR A 415 -15.07 -15.66 12.52
C THR A 415 -14.30 -14.45 12.03
N GLN A 416 -13.47 -14.66 11.02
CA GLN A 416 -12.80 -13.62 10.25
C GLN A 416 -12.80 -14.02 8.77
N PRO A 417 -12.69 -13.06 7.85
CA PRO A 417 -12.63 -13.34 6.43
C PRO A 417 -11.25 -13.82 6.00
N PHE A 418 -11.18 -15.00 5.37
CA PHE A 418 -9.98 -15.55 4.77
C PHE A 418 -10.15 -15.70 3.25
N PRO A 419 -9.40 -14.95 2.41
CA PRO A 419 -9.45 -15.18 0.97
C PRO A 419 -8.88 -16.57 0.64
N THR A 420 -9.56 -17.30 -0.24
CA THR A 420 -9.12 -18.63 -0.69
C THR A 420 -7.98 -18.56 -1.70
N ARG A 421 -7.87 -17.44 -2.43
CA ARG A 421 -6.76 -17.12 -3.33
C ARG A 421 -6.47 -15.60 -3.34
N PRO A 422 -5.22 -15.19 -3.62
CA PRO A 422 -4.03 -16.04 -3.62
C PRO A 422 -3.66 -16.52 -2.19
N PRO A 423 -2.78 -17.54 -2.06
CA PRO A 423 -2.21 -17.90 -0.77
C PRO A 423 -1.51 -16.73 -0.07
N ALA A 424 -1.38 -16.79 1.25
CA ALA A 424 -0.71 -15.75 2.02
C ALA A 424 0.76 -15.58 1.58
N PHE A 425 1.17 -14.32 1.36
CA PHE A 425 2.50 -13.98 0.84
C PHE A 425 3.59 -13.82 1.92
N ASP A 426 3.23 -14.03 3.19
CA ASP A 426 4.10 -14.08 4.36
C ASP A 426 3.52 -15.10 5.36
N ARG A 427 4.29 -15.38 6.40
CA ARG A 427 3.98 -16.32 7.47
C ARG A 427 2.89 -15.80 8.41
N GLN A 428 1.90 -16.63 8.65
CA GLN A 428 0.78 -16.38 9.54
C GLN A 428 0.81 -17.33 10.75
N GLY A 429 0.44 -16.80 11.93
CA GLY A 429 0.36 -17.57 13.18
C GLY A 429 1.71 -17.78 13.87
N ALA A 430 1.73 -17.51 15.18
CA ALA A 430 2.84 -17.88 16.05
C ALA A 430 2.65 -19.32 16.53
N THR A 431 3.09 -20.30 15.74
CA THR A 431 2.96 -21.74 16.03
C THR A 431 4.32 -22.41 16.20
N GLU A 432 4.36 -23.58 16.87
CA GLU A 432 5.62 -24.31 17.09
C GLU A 432 6.27 -24.77 15.76
N ASP A 433 5.45 -25.12 14.76
CA ASP A 433 5.90 -25.51 13.41
C ASP A 433 6.67 -24.39 12.71
N ASN A 434 6.30 -23.12 13.02
CA ASN A 434 6.89 -21.91 12.45
C ASN A 434 8.20 -21.47 13.13
N LEU A 435 8.58 -22.06 14.28
CA LEU A 435 9.82 -21.72 15.01
C LEU A 435 11.09 -22.24 14.32
N ILE A 436 12.22 -21.53 14.50
CA ILE A 436 13.50 -21.95 13.90
C ILE A 436 13.91 -23.38 14.29
N ASP A 437 14.49 -24.09 13.33
CA ASP A 437 14.92 -25.49 13.45
C ASP A 437 16.28 -25.75 12.79
N PHE A 438 17.09 -24.71 12.60
CA PHE A 438 18.47 -24.79 12.05
C PHE A 438 19.35 -25.83 12.77
N THR A 439 19.17 -26.01 14.08
CA THR A 439 19.67 -27.16 14.85
C THR A 439 18.65 -27.55 15.93
N PRO A 440 18.71 -28.78 16.49
CA PRO A 440 17.82 -29.21 17.57
C PRO A 440 17.90 -28.33 18.82
N GLU A 441 19.09 -27.82 19.15
CA GLU A 441 19.33 -26.95 20.31
C GLU A 441 18.67 -25.59 20.12
N LEU A 442 18.79 -25.01 18.91
CA LEU A 442 18.11 -23.76 18.57
C LEU A 442 16.59 -23.93 18.57
N ARG A 443 16.05 -25.08 18.12
CA ARG A 443 14.60 -25.35 18.24
C ARG A 443 14.17 -25.46 19.71
N ALA A 444 14.92 -26.16 20.55
CA ALA A 444 14.61 -26.28 21.98
C ALA A 444 14.64 -24.92 22.70
N GLU A 445 15.61 -24.05 22.36
CA GLU A 445 15.65 -22.66 22.85
C GLU A 445 14.46 -21.83 22.34
N ALA A 446 14.02 -22.01 21.09
CA ALA A 446 12.87 -21.29 20.54
C ALA A 446 11.57 -21.66 21.27
N ILE A 447 11.35 -22.96 21.53
CA ILE A 447 10.22 -23.47 22.30
C ILE A 447 10.25 -22.92 23.74
N ALA A 448 11.43 -22.90 24.37
CA ALA A 448 11.60 -22.33 25.70
C ALA A 448 11.30 -20.81 25.78
N ILE A 449 11.51 -20.07 24.68
CA ILE A 449 11.11 -18.67 24.55
C ILE A 449 9.59 -18.54 24.40
N THR A 450 8.95 -19.31 23.52
CA THR A 450 7.49 -19.23 23.30
C THR A 450 6.67 -19.59 24.54
N ASN A 451 7.17 -20.48 25.40
CA ASN A 451 6.51 -20.89 26.66
C ASN A 451 6.26 -19.74 27.66
N ARG A 452 6.74 -18.52 27.39
CA ARG A 452 6.48 -17.29 28.18
C ARG A 452 5.37 -16.41 27.62
N TYR A 453 4.65 -16.85 26.59
CA TYR A 453 3.67 -16.06 25.84
C TYR A 453 2.45 -16.88 25.46
N VAL A 454 1.34 -16.20 25.14
CA VAL A 454 0.25 -16.83 24.40
C VAL A 454 0.67 -16.96 22.92
N THR A 455 0.43 -18.13 22.35
CA THR A 455 0.79 -18.50 20.96
C THR A 455 -0.38 -19.20 20.28
N GLY A 456 -0.48 -19.10 18.96
CA GLY A 456 -1.62 -19.64 18.20
C GLY A 456 -1.64 -19.21 16.73
N PRO A 457 -2.73 -19.54 16.00
CA PRO A 457 -2.89 -19.16 14.59
C PRO A 457 -3.08 -17.65 14.40
N LEU A 458 -3.28 -17.22 13.14
CA LEU A 458 -3.72 -15.86 12.83
C LEU A 458 -4.99 -15.51 13.63
N PHE A 459 -5.13 -14.23 13.99
CA PHE A 459 -6.20 -13.71 14.85
C PHE A 459 -6.27 -14.31 16.27
N THR A 460 -5.17 -14.87 16.79
CA THR A 460 -5.04 -15.06 18.25
C THR A 460 -5.09 -13.68 18.93
N PRO A 461 -6.04 -13.38 19.85
CA PRO A 461 -6.21 -12.03 20.41
C PRO A 461 -5.04 -11.59 21.31
N PRO A 462 -4.85 -10.28 21.54
CA PRO A 462 -3.97 -9.77 22.59
C PRO A 462 -4.35 -10.32 23.97
N SER A 463 -3.35 -10.59 24.80
CA SER A 463 -3.55 -11.07 26.17
C SER A 463 -3.03 -10.08 27.20
N ILE A 464 -3.60 -10.16 28.40
CA ILE A 464 -3.11 -9.42 29.57
C ILE A 464 -1.65 -9.85 29.84
N ARG A 465 -0.76 -8.89 30.08
CA ARG A 465 0.57 -9.18 30.62
C ARG A 465 0.46 -9.49 32.10
N GLY A 466 0.89 -10.70 32.50
CA GLY A 466 1.29 -10.95 33.88
C GLY A 466 2.79 -10.73 34.06
N ASP A 467 3.18 -10.26 35.24
CA ASP A 467 4.57 -10.01 35.61
C ASP A 467 5.12 -11.10 36.58
N GLY A 468 4.35 -12.15 36.87
CA GLY A 468 4.75 -13.31 37.67
C GLY A 468 5.61 -14.32 36.91
N PRO A 469 6.33 -15.23 37.63
CA PRO A 469 7.35 -16.10 37.03
C PRO A 469 6.80 -17.21 36.10
N ASN A 470 5.50 -17.48 36.17
CA ASN A 470 4.79 -18.46 35.34
C ASN A 470 3.75 -17.81 34.41
N ASP A 471 3.67 -16.48 34.40
CA ASP A 471 2.63 -15.75 33.67
C ASP A 471 3.03 -15.57 32.20
N THR A 472 2.02 -15.40 31.34
CA THR A 472 2.27 -15.02 29.94
C THR A 472 2.53 -13.52 29.84
N ARG A 473 3.57 -13.15 29.08
CA ARG A 473 3.98 -11.76 28.89
C ARG A 473 3.14 -10.99 27.85
N GLY A 474 2.02 -11.56 27.38
CA GLY A 474 1.26 -11.13 26.20
C GLY A 474 1.17 -12.22 25.12
N THR A 475 0.47 -11.93 24.03
CA THR A 475 0.37 -12.81 22.85
C THR A 475 1.48 -12.52 21.85
N ILE A 476 2.17 -13.52 21.30
CA ILE A 476 3.03 -13.29 20.12
C ILE A 476 2.13 -13.20 18.88
N GLN A 477 2.02 -12.01 18.31
CA GLN A 477 1.27 -11.79 17.08
C GLN A 477 2.19 -11.94 15.86
N LEU A 478 1.78 -12.78 14.90
CA LEU A 478 2.46 -12.95 13.61
C LEU A 478 1.46 -13.05 12.44
N PRO A 479 1.53 -12.18 11.43
CA PRO A 479 2.38 -10.98 11.36
C PRO A 479 2.11 -10.01 12.52
N GLY A 480 3.13 -9.25 12.93
CA GLY A 480 2.95 -8.27 13.99
C GLY A 480 2.19 -7.02 13.52
N SER A 481 2.09 -6.03 14.40
CA SER A 481 1.50 -4.70 14.13
C SER A 481 2.27 -3.83 13.13
N GLN A 482 3.40 -4.34 12.61
CA GLN A 482 4.02 -3.80 11.42
C GLN A 482 3.49 -4.51 10.16
N GLY A 483 3.19 -5.80 10.22
CA GLY A 483 2.60 -6.58 9.13
C GLY A 483 3.61 -7.18 8.14
N GLY A 484 3.13 -8.12 7.33
CA GLY A 484 3.87 -8.65 6.18
C GLY A 484 4.10 -7.56 5.14
N ALA A 485 3.01 -6.95 4.65
CA ALA A 485 3.05 -5.71 3.88
C ALA A 485 2.85 -4.47 4.76
N ASP A 486 3.30 -3.32 4.26
CA ASP A 486 3.10 -1.97 4.80
C ASP A 486 3.02 -0.97 3.63
N VAL A 487 3.12 0.34 3.87
CA VAL A 487 2.81 1.41 2.91
C VAL A 487 3.59 1.35 1.59
N GLN A 488 4.75 0.70 1.58
CA GLN A 488 5.52 0.38 0.37
C GLN A 488 4.67 -0.32 -0.70
N GLY A 489 3.77 -1.21 -0.28
CA GLY A 489 2.90 -2.00 -1.16
C GLY A 489 3.66 -2.92 -2.12
N GLY A 490 2.95 -3.42 -3.13
CA GLY A 490 3.51 -4.22 -4.22
C GLY A 490 3.73 -3.41 -5.50
N ALA A 491 4.08 -4.11 -6.58
CA ALA A 491 4.00 -3.64 -7.96
C ALA A 491 3.31 -4.70 -8.83
N PHE A 492 2.54 -4.29 -9.85
CA PHE A 492 1.76 -5.18 -10.72
C PHE A 492 2.17 -5.02 -12.18
N ASP A 493 2.34 -6.13 -12.88
CA ASP A 493 2.64 -6.19 -14.31
C ASP A 493 1.36 -6.35 -15.14
N PRO A 494 0.90 -5.32 -15.88
CA PRO A 494 -0.29 -5.43 -16.72
C PRO A 494 -0.06 -6.25 -18.00
N GLU A 495 1.19 -6.57 -18.36
CA GLU A 495 1.48 -7.42 -19.54
C GLU A 495 1.51 -8.91 -19.19
N THR A 496 2.00 -9.26 -17.99
CA THR A 496 2.12 -10.67 -17.55
C THR A 496 1.07 -11.08 -16.51
N GLY A 497 0.35 -10.12 -15.92
CA GLY A 497 -0.62 -10.35 -14.85
C GLY A 497 0.01 -10.73 -13.51
N ILE A 498 1.31 -10.51 -13.33
CA ILE A 498 2.05 -10.89 -12.12
C ILE A 498 2.10 -9.72 -11.12
N LEU A 499 1.74 -10.01 -9.87
CA LEU A 499 1.84 -9.11 -8.72
C LEU A 499 3.08 -9.46 -7.88
N TYR A 500 3.97 -8.48 -7.66
CA TYR A 500 5.20 -8.61 -6.89
C TYR A 500 5.06 -7.91 -5.54
N ILE A 501 5.23 -8.67 -4.45
CA ILE A 501 5.00 -8.20 -3.08
C ILE A 501 6.28 -8.34 -2.25
N PRO A 502 6.96 -7.25 -1.89
CA PRO A 502 7.96 -7.28 -0.83
C PRO A 502 7.27 -7.43 0.53
N SER A 503 7.76 -8.34 1.39
CA SER A 503 7.17 -8.58 2.71
C SER A 503 8.18 -8.97 3.78
N ILE A 504 7.86 -8.72 5.07
CA ILE A 504 8.72 -9.05 6.22
C ILE A 504 8.02 -9.84 7.35
N THR A 505 8.68 -10.90 7.84
CA THR A 505 8.21 -11.65 9.02
C THR A 505 8.62 -10.90 10.29
N ALA A 506 7.80 -9.93 10.70
CA ALA A 506 8.04 -9.06 11.85
C ALA A 506 7.07 -9.35 13.02
N PRO A 507 7.41 -10.23 13.98
CA PRO A 507 6.58 -10.50 15.15
C PRO A 507 6.70 -9.42 16.24
N PHE A 508 5.65 -9.29 17.05
CA PHE A 508 5.70 -8.53 18.30
C PHE A 508 4.79 -9.15 19.36
N VAL A 509 4.96 -8.71 20.60
CA VAL A 509 4.11 -9.08 21.72
C VAL A 509 2.91 -8.12 21.78
N ALA A 510 1.72 -8.62 21.44
CA ALA A 510 0.45 -7.95 21.68
C ALA A 510 0.06 -8.13 23.16
N ASP A 511 0.63 -7.30 24.03
CA ASP A 511 0.29 -7.21 25.45
C ASP A 511 -0.68 -6.07 25.74
N ILE A 512 -1.66 -6.33 26.63
CA ILE A 512 -2.50 -5.31 27.25
C ILE A 512 -2.30 -5.28 28.76
N VAL A 513 -2.54 -4.12 29.38
CA VAL A 513 -2.44 -3.89 30.84
C VAL A 513 -3.66 -3.15 31.34
N GLU A 514 -4.01 -3.34 32.62
CA GLU A 514 -5.17 -2.68 33.23
C GLU A 514 -5.03 -1.15 33.17
N GLY A 515 -6.12 -0.47 32.80
CA GLY A 515 -6.15 0.99 32.72
C GLY A 515 -6.13 1.60 34.11
N ASN A 516 -5.25 2.57 34.34
CA ASN A 516 -5.26 3.35 35.58
C ASN A 516 -6.47 4.31 35.57
N PRO A 517 -7.44 4.19 36.49
CA PRO A 517 -8.65 5.02 36.51
C PRO A 517 -8.38 6.51 36.77
N ASP A 518 -7.22 6.88 37.32
CA ASP A 518 -6.79 8.28 37.45
C ASP A 518 -6.35 8.90 36.11
N ARG A 519 -6.26 8.10 35.04
CA ARG A 519 -5.69 8.48 33.74
C ARG A 519 -6.50 8.05 32.52
N THR A 520 -7.37 7.05 32.63
CA THR A 520 -8.15 6.52 31.51
C THR A 520 -9.46 5.88 31.98
N ASN A 521 -10.48 5.89 31.11
CA ASN A 521 -11.72 5.13 31.28
C ASN A 521 -11.72 3.81 30.49
N LEU A 522 -10.65 3.48 29.76
CA LEU A 522 -10.44 2.17 29.13
C LEU A 522 -10.11 1.13 30.21
N ARG A 523 -10.81 -0.02 30.20
CA ARG A 523 -10.50 -1.13 31.12
C ARG A 523 -9.09 -1.67 30.92
N TYR A 524 -8.66 -1.78 29.66
CA TYR A 524 -7.32 -2.19 29.29
C TYR A 524 -6.73 -1.22 28.27
N VAL A 525 -5.46 -0.89 28.45
CA VAL A 525 -4.65 -0.09 27.51
C VAL A 525 -3.52 -0.94 26.93
N LYS A 526 -2.90 -0.44 25.86
CA LYS A 526 -1.78 -1.12 25.20
C LYS A 526 -0.60 -1.21 26.16
N GLY A 527 0.04 -2.37 26.21
CA GLY A 527 1.25 -2.61 26.98
C GLY A 527 2.51 -2.15 26.25
N SER A 528 3.58 -2.93 26.43
CA SER A 528 4.93 -2.64 25.94
C SER A 528 5.09 -2.74 24.41
N ARG A 529 4.27 -3.56 23.74
CA ARG A 529 4.36 -3.86 22.30
C ARG A 529 5.77 -4.30 21.84
N GLN A 530 6.50 -5.02 22.69
CA GLN A 530 7.90 -5.44 22.44
C GLN A 530 8.06 -6.30 21.19
N TRP A 531 9.09 -6.03 20.39
CA TRP A 531 9.57 -6.94 19.35
C TRP A 531 10.31 -8.11 19.99
N ILE A 532 10.15 -9.32 19.42
CA ILE A 532 10.63 -10.55 20.02
C ILE A 532 11.83 -11.14 19.24
N GLY A 533 12.98 -11.17 19.91
CA GLY A 533 14.15 -11.94 19.48
C GLY A 533 14.00 -13.43 19.81
N GLY A 534 14.75 -14.25 19.08
CA GLY A 534 14.81 -15.70 19.25
C GLY A 534 16.15 -16.20 19.84
N PRO A 535 16.41 -17.51 19.71
CA PRO A 535 17.60 -18.17 20.27
C PRO A 535 18.92 -17.50 19.91
N ARG A 536 19.72 -17.21 20.93
CA ARG A 536 21.09 -16.67 20.80
C ARG A 536 21.21 -15.40 19.93
N GLY A 537 20.15 -14.61 19.78
CA GLY A 537 20.13 -13.41 18.94
C GLY A 537 19.70 -13.64 17.47
N LEU A 538 19.28 -14.85 17.10
CA LEU A 538 18.57 -15.11 15.84
C LEU A 538 17.11 -14.66 15.94
N PRO A 539 16.37 -14.52 14.81
CA PRO A 539 14.92 -14.37 14.84
C PRO A 539 14.22 -15.64 15.39
N LEU A 540 13.02 -15.48 15.95
CA LEU A 540 12.29 -16.59 16.59
C LEU A 540 11.67 -17.59 15.59
N PHE A 541 11.21 -17.09 14.44
CA PHE A 541 10.53 -17.88 13.41
C PHE A 541 11.44 -18.24 12.24
N LYS A 542 11.01 -19.16 11.37
CA LYS A 542 11.78 -19.60 10.20
C LYS A 542 12.03 -18.48 9.17
N PRO A 543 13.09 -18.56 8.35
CA PRO A 543 13.33 -17.66 7.22
C PRO A 543 12.32 -17.90 6.06
N PRO A 544 12.30 -17.06 5.00
CA PRO A 544 12.96 -15.76 4.92
C PRO A 544 12.42 -14.76 5.96
N TYR A 545 13.20 -13.73 6.28
CA TYR A 545 12.78 -12.63 7.18
C TYR A 545 12.34 -11.38 6.43
N GLY A 546 12.95 -11.13 5.26
CA GLY A 546 12.41 -10.28 4.20
C GLY A 546 12.46 -11.03 2.88
N ARG A 547 11.47 -10.81 2.01
CA ARG A 547 11.32 -11.54 0.74
C ARG A 547 10.68 -10.68 -0.34
N VAL A 548 10.68 -11.21 -1.56
CA VAL A 548 9.71 -10.85 -2.60
C VAL A 548 8.92 -12.11 -2.95
N THR A 549 7.60 -11.97 -3.11
CA THR A 549 6.69 -13.03 -3.57
C THR A 549 6.04 -12.57 -4.88
N ALA A 550 6.11 -13.38 -5.93
CA ALA A 550 5.44 -13.14 -7.20
C ALA A 550 4.18 -14.02 -7.31
N ILE A 551 3.06 -13.43 -7.72
CA ILE A 551 1.74 -14.08 -7.78
C ILE A 551 1.11 -13.85 -9.14
N ASP A 552 0.71 -14.91 -9.84
CA ASP A 552 -0.12 -14.81 -11.04
C ASP A 552 -1.55 -14.48 -10.64
N MET A 553 -2.00 -13.26 -10.96
CA MET A 553 -3.33 -12.77 -10.60
C MET A 553 -4.43 -13.23 -11.56
N ASN A 554 -4.10 -13.87 -12.68
CA ASN A 554 -5.08 -14.59 -13.51
C ASN A 554 -5.50 -15.92 -12.87
N ARG A 555 -4.67 -16.46 -11.98
CA ARG A 555 -4.88 -17.76 -11.32
C ARG A 555 -5.02 -17.68 -9.81
N GLY A 556 -4.47 -16.65 -9.17
CA GLY A 556 -4.32 -16.57 -7.73
C GLY A 556 -3.31 -17.59 -7.19
N GLU A 557 -2.18 -17.78 -7.90
CA GLU A 557 -1.15 -18.77 -7.57
C GLU A 557 0.23 -18.10 -7.40
N ILE A 558 1.01 -18.53 -6.41
CA ILE A 558 2.40 -18.04 -6.23
C ILE A 558 3.28 -18.66 -7.31
N VAL A 559 3.95 -17.83 -8.10
CA VAL A 559 4.90 -18.26 -9.16
C VAL A 559 6.25 -18.56 -8.54
N TRP A 560 6.79 -17.62 -7.74
CA TRP A 560 8.04 -17.76 -7.02
C TRP A 560 8.06 -16.93 -5.73
N MET A 561 8.97 -17.28 -4.83
CA MET A 561 9.26 -16.53 -3.59
C MET A 561 10.77 -16.57 -3.34
N THR A 562 11.40 -15.40 -3.26
CA THR A 562 12.86 -15.26 -3.07
C THR A 562 13.18 -14.40 -1.85
N ALA A 563 14.30 -14.68 -1.17
CA ALA A 563 14.72 -13.90 0.00
C ALA A 563 15.37 -12.58 -0.43
N ASN A 564 14.93 -11.45 0.14
CA ASN A 564 15.55 -10.15 -0.15
C ASN A 564 16.67 -9.87 0.85
N GLY A 565 17.92 -10.08 0.43
CA GLY A 565 19.10 -9.87 1.25
C GLY A 565 19.56 -11.08 2.06
N ASP A 566 20.79 -11.01 2.57
CA ASP A 566 21.47 -12.15 3.22
C ASP A 566 20.82 -12.58 4.55
N GLY A 567 20.21 -11.64 5.28
CA GLY A 567 19.70 -11.88 6.63
C GLY A 567 20.80 -12.33 7.63
N PRO A 568 20.43 -13.00 8.73
CA PRO A 568 21.37 -13.38 9.78
C PRO A 568 22.26 -14.59 9.41
N ARG A 569 22.43 -14.95 8.13
CA ARG A 569 23.09 -16.21 7.72
C ARG A 569 24.56 -16.32 8.14
N HIS A 570 25.22 -15.20 8.34
CA HIS A 570 26.61 -15.12 8.82
C HIS A 570 26.73 -15.12 10.36
N HIS A 571 25.62 -15.17 11.10
CA HIS A 571 25.60 -15.20 12.56
C HIS A 571 26.37 -16.41 13.13
N PRO A 572 27.20 -16.26 14.19
CA PRO A 572 28.07 -17.33 14.67
C PRO A 572 27.40 -18.68 14.97
N ALA A 573 26.13 -18.66 15.39
CA ALA A 573 25.38 -19.88 15.69
C ALA A 573 24.97 -20.72 14.46
N ILE A 574 24.91 -20.13 13.25
CA ILE A 574 24.43 -20.82 12.03
C ILE A 574 25.35 -20.70 10.82
N ARG A 575 26.37 -19.81 10.83
CA ARG A 575 27.32 -19.63 9.72
C ARG A 575 28.02 -20.91 9.24
N HIS A 576 28.15 -21.91 10.10
CA HIS A 576 28.77 -23.20 9.80
C HIS A 576 27.88 -24.12 8.94
N LEU A 577 26.58 -23.79 8.79
CA LEU A 577 25.62 -24.50 7.96
C LEU A 577 25.65 -24.04 6.48
N ASN A 578 26.43 -22.99 6.16
CA ASN A 578 26.60 -22.46 4.79
C ASN A 578 25.29 -22.16 4.05
N LEU A 579 24.31 -21.59 4.76
CA LEU A 579 22.97 -21.31 4.24
C LEU A 579 22.98 -20.27 3.11
N GLY A 580 21.98 -20.35 2.22
CA GLY A 580 21.66 -19.30 1.26
C GLY A 580 21.12 -18.03 1.93
N PRO A 581 20.74 -17.00 1.16
CA PRO A 581 20.14 -15.77 1.68
C PRO A 581 18.90 -16.07 2.55
N LEU A 582 18.86 -15.50 3.75
CA LEU A 582 17.78 -15.71 4.72
C LEU A 582 16.81 -14.52 4.79
N GLY A 583 17.04 -13.47 4.00
CA GLY A 583 16.21 -12.28 3.97
C GLY A 583 16.54 -11.30 5.08
N THR A 584 16.58 -10.02 4.76
CA THR A 584 16.79 -8.91 5.68
C THR A 584 15.42 -8.27 5.99
N PRO A 585 15.01 -8.07 7.26
CA PRO A 585 13.65 -7.67 7.62
C PRO A 585 13.35 -6.16 7.41
N GLY A 586 13.87 -5.58 6.32
CA GLY A 586 13.72 -4.17 5.96
C GLY A 586 12.61 -3.93 4.93
N ARG A 587 12.23 -2.66 4.75
CA ARG A 587 11.05 -2.24 3.98
C ARG A 587 11.38 -1.33 2.78
N PRO A 588 11.85 -1.91 1.67
CA PRO A 588 11.93 -1.23 0.38
C PRO A 588 10.57 -1.15 -0.30
N ALA A 589 10.35 -0.11 -1.10
CA ALA A 589 9.25 -0.07 -2.07
C ALA A 589 9.73 -0.57 -3.45
N PRO A 590 8.90 -1.32 -4.19
CA PRO A 590 9.27 -1.85 -5.50
C PRO A 590 9.09 -0.81 -6.61
N LEU A 591 9.93 -0.92 -7.64
CA LEU A 591 9.72 -0.31 -8.96
C LEU A 591 9.74 -1.44 -9.99
N LEU A 592 8.74 -1.54 -10.85
CA LEU A 592 8.66 -2.57 -11.88
C LEU A 592 8.74 -1.93 -13.27
N THR A 593 9.57 -2.50 -14.13
CA THR A 593 9.62 -2.14 -15.55
C THR A 593 9.09 -3.29 -16.42
N ARG A 594 8.94 -3.00 -17.72
CA ARG A 594 8.66 -4.00 -18.76
C ARG A 594 9.68 -5.16 -18.78
N THR A 595 10.90 -4.93 -18.28
CA THR A 595 12.03 -5.87 -18.27
C THR A 595 12.36 -6.46 -16.89
N LEU A 596 12.36 -5.66 -15.82
CA LEU A 596 13.01 -5.97 -14.55
C LEU A 596 12.18 -5.52 -13.33
N LEU A 597 12.40 -6.16 -12.18
CA LEU A 597 11.91 -5.68 -10.88
C LEU A 597 13.07 -5.07 -10.09
N PHE A 598 12.96 -3.79 -9.71
CA PHE A 598 13.95 -3.08 -8.89
C PHE A 598 13.51 -2.97 -7.43
N LEU A 599 14.43 -3.28 -6.51
CA LEU A 599 14.16 -3.25 -5.07
C LEU A 599 15.44 -3.04 -4.24
N GLY A 600 15.36 -2.23 -3.19
CA GLY A 600 16.41 -2.13 -2.16
C GLY A 600 16.25 -3.13 -1.02
N GLU A 601 16.90 -2.87 0.12
CA GLU A 601 16.78 -3.70 1.34
C GLU A 601 16.05 -3.01 2.51
N GLY A 602 15.60 -1.76 2.38
CA GLY A 602 15.00 -0.98 3.48
C GLY A 602 15.99 -0.07 4.19
N SER A 603 15.65 0.40 5.41
CA SER A 603 16.45 1.37 6.18
C SER A 603 17.71 0.77 6.80
N THR A 604 18.88 1.30 6.46
CA THR A 604 20.11 1.09 7.25
C THR A 604 20.07 1.86 8.58
N ASN A 605 20.96 1.50 9.51
CA ASN A 605 21.24 2.21 10.76
C ASN A 605 20.00 2.65 11.56
N ARG A 606 18.93 1.85 11.57
CA ARG A 606 17.67 2.22 12.22
C ARG A 606 17.91 2.49 13.72
N PRO A 607 17.52 3.66 14.26
CA PRO A 607 17.75 3.96 15.67
C PRO A 607 16.94 3.02 16.56
N GLY A 608 17.54 2.61 17.68
CA GLY A 608 16.85 1.85 18.71
C GLY A 608 15.66 2.62 19.30
N GLY A 609 14.64 1.90 19.75
CA GLY A 609 13.43 2.49 20.33
C GLY A 609 12.75 1.53 21.30
N ALA A 610 11.76 2.04 22.06
CA ALA A 610 11.18 1.35 23.23
C ALA A 610 10.53 -0.03 22.99
N ARG A 611 10.38 -0.47 21.73
CA ARG A 611 9.92 -1.83 21.38
C ARG A 611 11.08 -2.83 21.21
N VAL A 612 12.32 -2.38 21.04
CA VAL A 612 13.51 -3.26 20.97
C VAL A 612 13.81 -3.80 22.36
N MET A 613 14.01 -5.11 22.51
CA MET A 613 14.47 -5.69 23.78
C MET A 613 15.99 -5.52 23.95
N ASP A 614 16.44 -5.37 25.20
CA ASP A 614 17.86 -5.29 25.54
C ASP A 614 18.64 -6.48 24.97
N GLY A 615 19.74 -6.18 24.26
CA GLY A 615 20.59 -7.19 23.64
C GLY A 615 20.07 -7.80 22.32
N MET A 616 18.94 -7.33 21.78
CA MET A 616 18.47 -7.72 20.44
C MET A 616 19.43 -7.17 19.35
N PRO A 617 20.05 -8.03 18.50
CA PRO A 617 20.99 -7.56 17.47
C PRO A 617 20.31 -6.66 16.43
N PRO A 618 20.94 -5.52 16.03
CA PRO A 618 20.35 -4.58 15.06
C PRO A 618 19.91 -5.21 13.74
N GLU A 619 20.59 -6.27 13.29
CA GLU A 619 20.36 -6.95 12.02
C GLU A 619 19.06 -7.76 11.99
N ILE A 620 18.47 -8.05 13.15
CA ILE A 620 17.18 -8.75 13.28
C ILE A 620 16.05 -7.85 13.80
N VAL A 621 16.33 -6.55 14.03
CA VAL A 621 15.32 -5.58 14.44
C VAL A 621 14.34 -5.35 13.30
N THR A 622 13.04 -5.29 13.61
CA THR A 622 11.99 -5.02 12.63
C THR A 622 12.27 -3.71 11.86
N ASN A 623 12.19 -3.78 10.53
CA ASN A 623 12.54 -2.71 9.60
C ASN A 623 14.04 -2.36 9.51
N ALA A 624 14.94 -3.21 10.02
CA ALA A 624 16.36 -3.14 9.72
C ALA A 624 16.61 -3.66 8.29
N GLY A 625 17.14 -2.79 7.44
CA GLY A 625 17.54 -3.06 6.06
C GLY A 625 19.05 -2.99 5.86
N GLY A 626 19.46 -2.98 4.60
CA GLY A 626 20.86 -2.89 4.18
C GLY A 626 21.06 -1.92 3.01
N ARG A 627 22.30 -1.83 2.50
CA ARG A 627 22.71 -0.86 1.46
C ARG A 627 22.45 -1.33 0.03
N TRP A 628 22.08 -2.58 -0.17
CA TRP A 628 21.94 -3.11 -1.53
C TRP A 628 20.68 -2.58 -2.21
N PHE A 629 20.85 -2.14 -3.45
CA PHE A 629 19.80 -1.91 -4.43
C PHE A 629 20.00 -2.89 -5.57
N ARG A 630 18.93 -3.57 -6.00
CA ARG A 630 18.98 -4.74 -6.89
C ARG A 630 18.02 -4.62 -8.05
N ALA A 631 18.37 -5.25 -9.16
CA ALA A 631 17.44 -5.66 -10.20
C ALA A 631 17.28 -7.19 -10.17
N TYR A 632 16.04 -7.64 -10.26
CA TYR A 632 15.65 -9.03 -10.32
C TYR A 632 15.10 -9.35 -11.72
N ASP A 633 15.42 -10.54 -12.23
CA ASP A 633 14.60 -11.17 -13.26
C ASP A 633 13.20 -11.38 -12.69
N LYS A 634 12.19 -10.80 -13.33
CA LYS A 634 10.82 -10.81 -12.82
C LYS A 634 10.08 -12.12 -13.08
N ALA A 635 10.59 -13.00 -13.95
CA ALA A 635 10.04 -14.31 -14.24
C ALA A 635 10.59 -15.41 -13.29
N THR A 636 11.84 -15.30 -12.83
CA THR A 636 12.47 -16.30 -11.93
C THR A 636 12.65 -15.83 -10.48
N GLY A 637 12.82 -14.53 -10.24
CA GLY A 637 13.21 -13.98 -8.94
C GLY A 637 14.72 -14.06 -8.66
N ASP A 638 15.54 -14.32 -9.66
CA ASP A 638 17.01 -14.26 -9.56
C ASP A 638 17.51 -12.80 -9.58
N VAL A 639 18.56 -12.50 -8.80
CA VAL A 639 19.22 -11.18 -8.82
C VAL A 639 20.17 -11.12 -10.02
N VAL A 640 19.82 -10.35 -11.04
CA VAL A 640 20.65 -10.13 -12.24
C VAL A 640 21.68 -9.01 -12.04
N TRP A 641 21.37 -8.03 -11.18
CA TRP A 641 22.28 -6.93 -10.85
C TRP A 641 22.07 -6.43 -9.42
N GLN A 642 23.15 -5.91 -8.81
CA GLN A 642 23.07 -5.19 -7.55
C GLN A 642 24.20 -4.17 -7.40
N THR A 643 23.93 -3.10 -6.63
CA THR A 643 24.90 -2.07 -6.26
C THR A 643 24.74 -1.68 -4.79
N GLU A 644 25.81 -1.20 -4.15
CA GLU A 644 25.73 -0.60 -2.82
C GLU A 644 25.44 0.91 -2.92
N LEU A 645 24.33 1.34 -2.32
CA LEU A 645 24.03 2.75 -2.13
C LEU A 645 24.72 3.29 -0.85
N PRO A 646 24.88 4.61 -0.68
CA PRO A 646 25.47 5.20 0.52
C PRO A 646 24.78 4.73 1.82
N ALA A 647 23.45 4.64 1.77
CA ALA A 647 22.56 4.11 2.80
C ALA A 647 21.35 3.41 2.15
N GLY A 648 20.51 2.77 2.96
CA GLY A 648 19.32 2.06 2.52
C GLY A 648 18.23 2.95 1.89
N THR A 649 17.19 2.30 1.36
CA THR A 649 16.08 2.91 0.59
C THR A 649 14.73 2.65 1.27
N ILE A 650 13.83 3.64 1.33
CA ILE A 650 12.44 3.42 1.81
C ILE A 650 11.38 3.96 0.83
N ALA A 651 11.60 5.16 0.25
CA ALA A 651 10.71 5.70 -0.76
C ALA A 651 10.67 4.81 -2.03
N PRO A 652 9.57 4.82 -2.80
CA PRO A 652 9.53 4.22 -4.13
C PRO A 652 10.65 4.77 -5.03
N PRO A 653 11.45 3.91 -5.67
CA PRO A 653 12.22 4.30 -6.84
C PRO A 653 11.25 4.66 -7.97
N VAL A 654 11.66 5.57 -8.85
CA VAL A 654 10.87 5.96 -10.04
C VAL A 654 11.72 5.83 -11.31
N THR A 655 11.09 5.65 -12.47
CA THR A 655 11.78 5.63 -13.77
C THR A 655 11.11 6.59 -14.74
N TYR A 656 11.91 7.17 -15.63
CA TYR A 656 11.44 8.10 -16.67
C TYR A 656 12.36 8.06 -17.89
N MET A 657 11.90 8.69 -18.96
CA MET A 657 12.62 8.90 -20.22
C MET A 657 13.00 10.39 -20.32
N PHE A 658 14.26 10.70 -20.64
CA PHE A 658 14.73 12.06 -20.89
C PHE A 658 15.74 12.06 -22.04
N GLU A 659 15.54 12.94 -23.03
CA GLU A 659 16.33 13.03 -24.28
C GLU A 659 16.57 11.67 -25.00
N GLY A 660 15.65 10.72 -24.84
CA GLY A 660 15.76 9.37 -25.42
C GLY A 660 16.61 8.38 -24.62
N LYS A 661 17.02 8.71 -23.40
CA LYS A 661 17.62 7.79 -22.41
C LYS A 661 16.66 7.50 -21.26
N GLN A 662 16.57 6.25 -20.84
CA GLN A 662 15.89 5.86 -19.59
C GLN A 662 16.75 6.17 -18.36
N TYR A 663 16.10 6.66 -17.30
CA TYR A 663 16.69 6.93 -16.00
C TYR A 663 15.97 6.15 -14.89
N LEU A 664 16.72 5.82 -13.82
CA LEU A 664 16.20 5.26 -12.56
C LEU A 664 16.58 6.20 -11.41
N LEU A 665 15.61 6.71 -10.68
CA LEU A 665 15.80 7.69 -9.61
C LEU A 665 15.47 7.07 -8.25
N VAL A 666 16.46 7.07 -7.35
CA VAL A 666 16.44 6.33 -6.08
C VAL A 666 16.80 7.25 -4.91
N SER A 667 16.02 7.24 -3.83
CA SER A 667 16.38 7.92 -2.57
C SER A 667 17.26 7.05 -1.68
N SER A 668 18.32 7.61 -1.10
CA SER A 668 19.22 6.93 -0.17
C SER A 668 19.58 7.85 1.00
N GLY A 669 19.47 7.37 2.24
CA GLY A 669 19.83 8.13 3.44
C GLY A 669 19.44 7.44 4.75
N ASP A 670 20.17 7.72 5.83
CA ASP A 670 19.85 7.24 7.19
C ASP A 670 20.33 8.20 8.29
N VAL A 671 20.18 7.84 9.56
CA VAL A 671 20.53 8.71 10.70
C VAL A 671 22.01 9.12 10.75
N ASN A 672 22.90 8.38 10.10
CA ASN A 672 24.34 8.65 10.02
C ASN A 672 24.77 9.15 8.63
N THR A 673 24.00 8.88 7.58
CA THR A 673 24.33 9.18 6.18
C THR A 673 23.40 10.25 5.59
N PRO A 674 23.92 11.42 5.16
CA PRO A 674 23.13 12.48 4.55
C PRO A 674 22.23 11.99 3.40
N GLY A 675 20.96 12.37 3.48
CA GLY A 675 19.95 11.96 2.50
C GLY A 675 20.14 12.63 1.14
N GLN A 676 20.01 11.83 0.07
CA GLN A 676 20.07 12.31 -1.31
C GLN A 676 19.17 11.49 -2.25
N LEU A 677 18.84 12.08 -3.39
CA LEU A 677 18.35 11.36 -4.58
C LEU A 677 19.55 11.06 -5.50
N LEU A 678 19.58 9.88 -6.11
CA LEU A 678 20.56 9.46 -7.11
C LEU A 678 19.83 9.07 -8.39
N ALA A 679 20.20 9.64 -9.54
CA ALA A 679 19.73 9.20 -10.85
C ALA A 679 20.77 8.30 -11.51
N PHE A 680 20.36 7.12 -11.97
CA PHE A 680 21.15 6.19 -12.77
C PHE A 680 20.65 6.18 -14.22
N THR A 681 21.55 6.05 -15.19
CA THR A 681 21.22 5.85 -16.62
C THR A 681 22.31 5.03 -17.31
N LEU A 682 22.05 4.64 -18.57
CA LEU A 682 23.02 3.93 -19.41
C LEU A 682 24.07 4.91 -19.98
N PRO A 683 25.32 4.46 -20.24
CA PRO A 683 26.46 5.31 -20.62
C PRO A 683 26.22 6.28 -21.78
#